data_AF-A0A9P0M1I5-F1
#
_entry.id   AF-A0A9P0M1I5-F1
#
_cell.length_a   1.000
_cell.length_b   1.000
_cell.length_c   1.000
_cell.angle_alpha   90.00
_cell.angle_beta   90.00
_cell.angle_gamma   90.00
#
_symmetry.space_group_name_H-M   'P 1'
#
loop_
_entity.id
_entity.type
_entity.pdbx_description
1 polymer ?
#
loop_
_entity_poly.entity_id
_entity_poly.type
_entity_poly.pdbx_seq_one_letter_code
_entity_poly.pdbx_strand_id
1 'polypeptide(L)'
;MTIMVGLCLPSDVKFEATAVCNIEHGEEEQVIVKATSSKIMYTMDKRNIEFGRKLCCEICEETITLANPGYGSFKYHIKCDDDYPPDTVPNAGWLCVTPRGGELGTDEEVVLHIRYFPGFTGEFKESFKMEIGYLEPFEVFVHGYSAPAQIMMSLLRPAIFDIPPVAQYLAIARLTLDYLRSQTVKSINLPRHSRLYAHHEADGINSAIFQQMAKEWVIVTESDVYPSEADIELVIERDLLNQRLSNTLDILHEHVVTRKIHGIPQFVPPSYILDFGYVILGKPVCYTVLIVNYGPTDTFVGVRLGKKASSINIEFRGRKLAVGEVTQLFVVFNPTVDEFGLEDSIMENDFALTLRHGGLIPVTIRASVSLPRIDLGCECLEFGSVKVGSAFRRSMYIKNSGCFEVKWSIKVTASNAASANAFKVIPTKDDLLPGKKQILTIIFMPEMQGSLKAVIVVDIEGNKEPVRLRLIGEGIIPELSISRNVLEFPPVLPFGSAGTDSFIVKNASPFPVEYWFPNYDEEYSEEQFLIHTYLVYHNISTLLIPERRPGEKLPEIFNMTFSQIKDAIRQKLLEASKEETLQDPLTICDKEQLVAMVSDYLDGLEDHLETGDTDGWTTVCDEETKLSIMEPVKVDEDANTRNAFFVIVHGGPSTEYHKVACTISKKLRFPMYSVNYMILEELVNNTSHTAKEINACINKRIGIVHDQQNYEEDFGFPFEDEYDILLRKIGMAQTGKQIPKQEAPADKKGKKGSEKSSGKSSELKSGKQKKKDADGPTLINIPMELFVSLLKDKFSRFELACLVFNSLFIYVY
;
A
#
# COMPACT_ATOMS: atom_id res chain seq x y z
N MET A 1 -88.19 -41.33 58.63
CA MET A 1 -86.94 -41.31 59.41
C MET A 1 -85.82 -41.00 58.43
N THR A 2 -85.02 -39.96 58.67
CA THR A 2 -83.88 -39.62 57.80
C THR A 2 -82.63 -40.23 58.41
N ILE A 3 -81.97 -41.15 57.70
CA ILE A 3 -80.72 -41.76 58.16
C ILE A 3 -79.57 -40.92 57.63
N MET A 4 -78.79 -40.32 58.53
CA MET A 4 -77.59 -39.55 58.18
C MET A 4 -76.37 -40.48 58.20
N VAL A 5 -75.72 -40.65 57.05
CA VAL A 5 -74.49 -41.44 56.93
C VAL A 5 -73.30 -40.49 56.98
N GLY A 6 -72.48 -40.60 58.03
CA GLY A 6 -71.22 -39.86 58.17
C GLY A 6 -70.03 -40.70 57.71
N LEU A 7 -69.13 -40.10 56.93
CA LEU A 7 -67.92 -40.75 56.41
C LEU A 7 -66.67 -40.08 57.00
N CYS A 8 -65.73 -40.88 57.51
CA CYS A 8 -64.41 -40.42 57.94
C CYS A 8 -63.37 -41.34 57.30
N LEU A 9 -62.85 -40.93 56.15
CA LEU A 9 -61.94 -41.73 55.33
C LEU A 9 -60.48 -41.26 55.48
N PRO A 10 -59.49 -42.17 55.43
CA PRO A 10 -58.09 -41.80 55.24
C PRO A 10 -57.89 -41.07 53.89
N SER A 11 -56.77 -40.36 53.73
CA SER A 11 -56.43 -39.74 52.44
C SER A 11 -56.11 -40.79 51.37
N ASP A 12 -56.52 -40.51 50.14
CA ASP A 12 -56.21 -41.25 48.90
C ASP A 12 -56.79 -42.68 48.85
N VAL A 13 -58.03 -42.82 49.31
CA VAL A 13 -58.76 -44.09 49.36
C VAL A 13 -60.07 -43.99 48.58
N LYS A 14 -60.31 -44.97 47.69
CA LYS A 14 -61.64 -45.27 47.15
C LYS A 14 -62.29 -46.31 48.07
N PHE A 15 -63.47 -45.99 48.57
CA PHE A 15 -64.21 -46.79 49.54
C PHE A 15 -65.58 -47.14 48.96
N GLU A 16 -65.92 -48.42 48.97
CA GLU A 16 -67.25 -48.92 48.64
C GLU A 16 -67.69 -49.84 49.78
N ALA A 17 -68.84 -49.54 50.38
CA ALA A 17 -69.43 -50.34 51.45
C ALA A 17 -70.93 -50.47 51.23
N THR A 18 -71.48 -51.63 51.54
CA THR A 18 -72.91 -51.90 51.41
C THR A 18 -73.55 -51.88 52.79
N ALA A 19 -74.46 -50.94 53.02
CA ALA A 19 -75.32 -50.94 54.20
C ALA A 19 -76.55 -51.81 53.89
N VAL A 20 -76.71 -52.91 54.61
CA VAL A 20 -77.86 -53.81 54.48
C VAL A 20 -78.91 -53.43 55.52
N CYS A 21 -80.13 -53.14 55.06
CA CYS A 21 -81.27 -52.82 55.90
C CYS A 21 -82.18 -54.04 56.02
N ASN A 22 -82.14 -54.68 57.19
CA ASN A 22 -82.97 -55.85 57.46
C ASN A 22 -84.37 -55.41 57.91
N ILE A 23 -85.37 -55.73 57.09
CA ILE A 23 -86.78 -55.40 57.34
C ILE A 23 -87.44 -56.63 57.98
N GLU A 24 -87.97 -56.48 59.19
CA GLU A 24 -88.62 -57.59 59.89
C GLU A 24 -89.83 -58.10 59.07
N HIS A 25 -89.81 -59.38 58.69
CA HIS A 25 -90.75 -60.05 57.77
C HIS A 25 -90.75 -59.57 56.30
N GLY A 26 -89.73 -58.84 55.85
CA GLY A 26 -89.53 -58.40 54.45
C GLY A 26 -88.20 -58.88 53.85
N GLU A 27 -87.93 -58.53 52.59
CA GLU A 27 -86.63 -58.78 51.94
C GLU A 27 -85.59 -57.74 52.39
N GLU A 28 -84.31 -58.14 52.44
CA GLU A 28 -83.21 -57.25 52.79
C GLU A 28 -82.95 -56.26 51.66
N GLU A 29 -82.94 -54.96 51.99
CA GLU A 29 -82.64 -53.89 51.03
C GLU A 29 -81.19 -53.42 51.22
N GLN A 30 -80.45 -53.25 50.13
CA GLN A 30 -79.04 -52.89 50.16
C GLN A 30 -78.81 -51.47 49.63
N VAL A 31 -78.09 -50.66 50.39
CA VAL A 31 -77.64 -49.33 49.96
C VAL A 31 -76.12 -49.35 49.81
N ILE A 32 -75.64 -49.20 48.59
CA ILE A 32 -74.20 -49.12 48.30
C ILE A 32 -73.74 -47.67 48.52
N VAL A 33 -72.83 -47.50 49.47
CA VAL A 33 -72.14 -46.23 49.77
C VAL A 33 -70.78 -46.26 49.08
N LYS A 34 -70.64 -45.44 48.04
CA LYS A 34 -69.35 -45.17 47.38
C LYS A 34 -68.83 -43.81 47.82
N ALA A 35 -67.58 -43.75 48.24
CA ALA A 35 -66.94 -42.53 48.66
C ALA A 35 -65.46 -42.54 48.30
N THR A 36 -64.92 -41.37 47.97
CA THR A 36 -63.51 -41.20 47.65
C THR A 36 -62.96 -40.06 48.48
N SER A 37 -61.82 -40.28 49.11
CA SER A 37 -61.07 -39.26 49.84
C SER A 37 -59.71 -39.14 49.20
N SER A 38 -59.28 -37.93 48.83
CA SER A 38 -57.96 -37.71 48.23
C SER A 38 -57.42 -36.35 48.66
N LYS A 39 -56.11 -36.28 48.88
CA LYS A 39 -55.42 -34.98 48.98
C LYS A 39 -55.37 -34.36 47.59
N ILE A 40 -55.32 -33.02 47.51
CA ILE A 40 -55.12 -32.36 46.23
C ILE A 40 -53.74 -32.77 45.71
N MET A 41 -53.72 -33.48 44.59
CA MET A 41 -52.52 -33.83 43.84
C MET A 41 -52.59 -33.14 42.49
N TYR A 42 -51.52 -32.45 42.09
CA TYR A 42 -51.42 -31.82 40.80
C TYR A 42 -50.04 -32.04 40.20
N THR A 43 -49.97 -32.09 38.88
CA THR A 43 -48.72 -32.07 38.13
C THR A 43 -48.73 -30.88 37.19
N MET A 44 -47.55 -30.29 36.99
CA MET A 44 -47.35 -29.19 36.05
C MET A 44 -46.08 -29.47 35.29
N ASP A 45 -46.13 -29.31 33.97
CA ASP A 45 -45.00 -29.63 33.08
C ASP A 45 -43.83 -28.66 33.26
N LYS A 46 -44.09 -27.37 33.51
CA LYS A 46 -43.06 -26.33 33.67
C LYS A 46 -43.45 -25.29 34.72
N ARG A 47 -42.53 -24.97 35.64
CA ARG A 47 -42.67 -23.83 36.60
C ARG A 47 -41.84 -22.61 36.23
N ASN A 48 -40.85 -22.78 35.36
CA ASN A 48 -40.03 -21.73 34.79
C ASN A 48 -40.22 -21.77 33.27
N ILE A 49 -40.82 -20.72 32.72
CA ILE A 49 -41.12 -20.56 31.30
C ILE A 49 -39.99 -19.76 30.68
N GLU A 50 -39.18 -20.43 29.87
CA GLU A 50 -38.07 -19.83 29.13
C GLU A 50 -38.51 -19.51 27.71
N PHE A 51 -38.70 -18.23 27.41
CA PHE A 51 -39.03 -17.78 26.05
C PHE A 51 -37.81 -17.75 25.12
N GLY A 52 -36.59 -17.80 25.67
CA GLY A 52 -35.37 -17.59 24.89
C GLY A 52 -35.32 -16.18 24.29
N ARG A 53 -34.74 -16.04 23.08
CA ARG A 53 -34.63 -14.75 22.39
C ARG A 53 -35.86 -14.50 21.50
N LYS A 54 -36.55 -13.39 21.73
CA LYS A 54 -37.78 -12.99 21.01
C LYS A 54 -37.69 -11.56 20.48
N LEU A 55 -38.59 -11.21 19.57
CA LEU A 55 -38.70 -9.84 19.08
C LEU A 55 -39.29 -8.93 20.17
N CYS A 56 -38.70 -7.75 20.37
CA CYS A 56 -39.22 -6.78 21.35
C CYS A 56 -40.57 -6.18 20.94
N CYS A 57 -40.91 -6.23 19.65
CA CYS A 57 -42.10 -5.65 19.05
C CYS A 57 -43.22 -6.67 18.78
N GLU A 58 -43.13 -7.90 19.30
CA GLU A 58 -44.15 -8.94 19.13
C GLU A 58 -44.58 -9.55 20.47
N ILE A 59 -45.80 -10.10 20.49
CA ILE A 59 -46.30 -10.87 21.62
C ILE A 59 -45.70 -12.27 21.55
N CYS A 60 -45.03 -12.67 22.62
CA CYS A 60 -44.47 -13.99 22.80
C CYS A 60 -45.55 -14.90 23.39
N GLU A 61 -45.71 -16.11 22.85
CA GLU A 61 -46.71 -17.08 23.33
C GLU A 61 -46.03 -18.40 23.71
N GLU A 62 -46.41 -18.96 24.85
CA GLU A 62 -45.98 -20.28 25.35
C GLU A 62 -47.15 -20.96 26.07
N THR A 63 -47.03 -22.27 26.30
CA THR A 63 -48.05 -23.04 27.02
C THR A 63 -47.45 -23.86 28.15
N ILE A 64 -48.21 -23.99 29.23
CA ILE A 64 -47.98 -24.95 30.30
C ILE A 64 -49.23 -25.79 30.52
N THR A 65 -49.06 -27.02 30.97
CA THR A 65 -50.15 -27.96 31.24
C THR A 65 -50.25 -28.22 32.73
N LEU A 66 -51.43 -27.99 33.30
CA LEU A 66 -51.78 -28.35 34.66
C LEU A 66 -52.70 -29.57 34.63
N ALA A 67 -52.32 -30.66 35.29
CA ALA A 67 -53.08 -31.89 35.33
C ALA A 67 -53.41 -32.33 36.76
N ASN A 68 -54.56 -32.99 36.92
CA ASN A 68 -55.03 -33.56 38.18
C ASN A 68 -54.95 -35.10 38.15
N PRO A 69 -53.83 -35.71 38.59
CA PRO A 69 -53.74 -37.16 38.74
C PRO A 69 -54.46 -37.69 40.00
N GLY A 70 -55.03 -36.80 40.82
CA GLY A 70 -55.74 -37.15 42.04
C GLY A 70 -57.20 -37.50 41.80
N TYR A 71 -57.84 -38.11 42.80
CA TYR A 71 -59.24 -38.56 42.69
C TYR A 71 -60.27 -37.51 43.13
N GLY A 72 -59.82 -36.34 43.59
CA GLY A 72 -60.68 -35.23 44.00
C GLY A 72 -60.54 -34.04 43.04
N SER A 73 -61.66 -33.38 42.72
CA SER A 73 -61.62 -32.15 41.93
C SER A 73 -61.07 -30.98 42.75
N PHE A 74 -60.41 -30.05 42.08
CA PHE A 74 -59.99 -28.80 42.70
C PHE A 74 -60.17 -27.62 41.75
N LYS A 75 -60.37 -26.43 42.34
CA LYS A 75 -60.38 -25.18 41.59
C LYS A 75 -58.99 -24.59 41.55
N TYR A 76 -58.60 -24.05 40.41
CA TYR A 76 -57.39 -23.26 40.28
C TYR A 76 -57.73 -21.82 39.90
N HIS A 77 -56.89 -20.88 40.32
CA HIS A 77 -57.01 -19.46 40.01
C HIS A 77 -55.63 -18.84 39.81
N ILE A 78 -55.52 -17.94 38.84
CA ILE A 78 -54.28 -17.29 38.46
C ILE A 78 -54.41 -15.81 38.79
N LYS A 79 -53.50 -15.33 39.64
CA LYS A 79 -53.35 -13.90 39.96
C LYS A 79 -52.15 -13.34 39.20
N CYS A 80 -52.41 -12.37 38.35
CA CYS A 80 -51.42 -11.58 37.62
C CYS A 80 -51.63 -10.11 38.00
N ASP A 81 -50.57 -9.33 38.18
CA ASP A 81 -50.64 -7.92 38.58
C ASP A 81 -51.32 -7.04 37.51
N ASP A 82 -51.38 -7.54 36.27
CA ASP A 82 -51.93 -6.89 35.09
C ASP A 82 -53.39 -7.31 34.81
N ASP A 83 -54.36 -6.57 35.36
CA ASP A 83 -55.80 -6.71 35.07
C ASP A 83 -56.21 -6.00 33.76
N TYR A 84 -55.43 -6.17 32.70
CA TYR A 84 -55.81 -5.66 31.38
C TYR A 84 -56.89 -6.56 30.74
N PRO A 85 -57.98 -5.99 30.21
CA PRO A 85 -58.92 -6.72 29.37
C PRO A 85 -58.18 -7.48 28.25
N PRO A 86 -58.62 -8.68 27.84
CA PRO A 86 -57.98 -9.45 26.77
C PRO A 86 -57.85 -8.69 25.43
N ASP A 87 -58.66 -7.64 25.25
CA ASP A 87 -58.80 -6.84 24.03
C ASP A 87 -58.08 -5.47 24.07
N THR A 88 -57.34 -5.15 25.14
CA THR A 88 -56.52 -3.92 25.20
C THR A 88 -55.17 -4.08 24.50
N VAL A 89 -54.68 -3.01 23.88
CA VAL A 89 -53.34 -3.00 23.27
C VAL A 89 -52.29 -3.18 24.37
N PRO A 90 -51.38 -4.16 24.28
CA PRO A 90 -50.46 -4.47 25.36
C PRO A 90 -49.41 -3.37 25.52
N ASN A 91 -49.19 -2.94 26.75
CA ASN A 91 -48.04 -2.10 27.14
C ASN A 91 -46.80 -2.98 27.31
N ALA A 92 -45.60 -2.38 27.26
CA ALA A 92 -44.36 -3.10 27.58
C ALA A 92 -44.46 -3.76 28.97
N GLY A 93 -44.11 -5.05 29.05
CA GLY A 93 -44.25 -5.86 30.26
C GLY A 93 -45.58 -6.60 30.40
N TRP A 94 -46.54 -6.40 29.48
CA TRP A 94 -47.87 -7.02 29.59
C TRP A 94 -47.81 -8.55 29.63
N LEU A 95 -48.33 -9.13 30.70
CA LEU A 95 -48.40 -10.58 30.93
C LEU A 95 -49.85 -11.06 31.06
N CYS A 96 -50.27 -11.96 30.17
CA CYS A 96 -51.62 -12.52 30.13
C CYS A 96 -51.58 -14.04 30.16
N VAL A 97 -52.28 -14.65 31.13
CA VAL A 97 -52.46 -16.11 31.22
C VAL A 97 -53.94 -16.46 31.07
N THR A 98 -54.24 -17.39 30.16
CA THR A 98 -55.62 -17.84 29.89
C THR A 98 -55.70 -19.36 29.77
N PRO A 99 -56.70 -20.01 30.40
CA PRO A 99 -57.73 -19.46 31.29
C PRO A 99 -57.18 -19.00 32.66
N ARG A 100 -57.79 -17.94 33.25
CA ARG A 100 -57.39 -17.39 34.57
C ARG A 100 -57.88 -18.22 35.77
N GLY A 101 -58.68 -19.24 35.52
CA GLY A 101 -59.19 -20.11 36.56
C GLY A 101 -60.20 -21.09 35.99
N GLY A 102 -60.43 -22.17 36.74
CA GLY A 102 -61.31 -23.25 36.34
C GLY A 102 -61.39 -24.31 37.43
N GLU A 103 -62.14 -25.38 37.17
CA GLU A 103 -62.19 -26.57 38.01
C GLU A 103 -61.65 -27.75 37.20
N LEU A 104 -60.72 -28.50 37.80
CA LEU A 104 -60.15 -29.71 37.21
C LEU A 104 -60.70 -30.93 37.93
N GLY A 105 -61.40 -31.79 37.19
CA GLY A 105 -61.84 -33.10 37.62
C GLY A 105 -60.70 -34.12 37.68
N THR A 106 -61.04 -35.34 38.07
CA THR A 106 -60.10 -36.47 38.15
C THR A 106 -59.58 -36.84 36.76
N ASP A 107 -58.26 -37.01 36.63
CA ASP A 107 -57.57 -37.34 35.38
C ASP A 107 -57.77 -36.30 34.25
N GLU A 108 -58.20 -35.08 34.60
CA GLU A 108 -58.31 -33.97 33.65
C GLU A 108 -57.04 -33.10 33.63
N GLU A 109 -56.79 -32.48 32.48
CA GLU A 109 -55.72 -31.51 32.27
C GLU A 109 -56.25 -30.23 31.61
N VAL A 110 -55.58 -29.11 31.88
CA VAL A 110 -55.83 -27.83 31.21
C VAL A 110 -54.52 -27.25 30.70
N VAL A 111 -54.56 -26.77 29.46
CA VAL A 111 -53.47 -26.02 28.85
C VAL A 111 -53.67 -24.54 29.12
N LEU A 112 -52.71 -23.93 29.80
CA LEU A 112 -52.67 -22.51 30.08
C LEU A 112 -51.80 -21.82 29.03
N HIS A 113 -52.38 -20.87 28.30
CA HIS A 113 -51.67 -20.04 27.34
C HIS A 113 -51.09 -18.81 28.03
N ILE A 114 -49.76 -18.68 28.01
CA ILE A 114 -49.03 -17.53 28.50
C ILE A 114 -48.69 -16.64 27.31
N ARG A 115 -49.09 -15.37 27.37
CA ARG A 115 -48.74 -14.34 26.38
C ARG A 115 -48.02 -13.21 27.08
N TYR A 116 -46.87 -12.81 26.54
CA TYR A 116 -46.02 -11.75 27.10
C TYR A 116 -45.60 -10.76 26.01
N PHE A 117 -45.74 -9.45 26.25
CA PHE A 117 -45.22 -8.42 25.34
C PHE A 117 -44.01 -7.70 25.96
N PRO A 118 -42.78 -7.96 25.47
CA PRO A 118 -41.59 -7.35 26.05
C PRO A 118 -41.57 -5.82 25.96
N GLY A 119 -41.90 -5.26 24.79
CA GLY A 119 -41.94 -3.82 24.52
C GLY A 119 -40.59 -3.10 24.55
N PHE A 120 -39.62 -3.54 25.37
CA PHE A 120 -38.23 -3.09 25.40
C PHE A 120 -37.29 -4.20 24.95
N THR A 121 -36.02 -3.87 24.74
CA THR A 121 -34.92 -4.80 24.46
C THR A 121 -34.13 -5.10 25.74
N GLY A 122 -33.60 -6.31 25.86
CA GLY A 122 -32.85 -6.76 27.04
C GLY A 122 -33.48 -8.00 27.68
N GLU A 123 -33.04 -8.31 28.90
CA GLU A 123 -33.64 -9.38 29.71
C GLU A 123 -35.00 -8.93 30.24
N PHE A 124 -35.97 -9.84 30.22
CA PHE A 124 -37.23 -9.69 30.94
C PHE A 124 -37.44 -10.87 31.88
N LYS A 125 -37.91 -10.57 33.09
CA LYS A 125 -38.13 -11.56 34.14
C LYS A 125 -39.36 -11.18 34.95
N GLU A 126 -40.44 -11.89 34.71
CA GLU A 126 -41.75 -11.67 35.32
C GLU A 126 -42.24 -12.92 36.04
N SER A 127 -43.31 -12.80 36.82
CA SER A 127 -43.94 -13.95 37.47
C SER A 127 -45.44 -13.74 37.68
N PHE A 128 -46.18 -14.83 37.82
CA PHE A 128 -47.58 -14.80 38.22
C PHE A 128 -47.85 -15.85 39.30
N LYS A 129 -48.87 -15.61 40.13
CA LYS A 129 -49.22 -16.49 41.26
C LYS A 129 -50.31 -17.47 40.87
N MET A 130 -50.07 -18.74 41.21
CA MET A 130 -50.99 -19.85 41.00
C MET A 130 -51.58 -20.30 42.33
N GLU A 131 -52.91 -20.32 42.42
CA GLU A 131 -53.67 -20.82 43.57
C GLU A 131 -54.38 -22.12 43.19
N ILE A 132 -54.15 -23.20 43.93
CA ILE A 132 -54.72 -24.53 43.66
C ILE A 132 -55.46 -25.02 44.91
N GLY A 133 -56.79 -24.97 44.88
CA GLY A 133 -57.65 -25.36 46.00
C GLY A 133 -57.26 -24.68 47.31
N TYR A 134 -56.91 -25.46 48.32
CA TYR A 134 -56.47 -24.97 49.64
C TYR A 134 -54.94 -24.98 49.81
N LEU A 135 -54.17 -25.32 48.76
CA LEU A 135 -52.71 -25.34 48.82
C LEU A 135 -52.15 -23.91 48.89
N GLU A 136 -50.92 -23.80 49.40
CA GLU A 136 -50.21 -22.52 49.44
C GLU A 136 -49.95 -22.00 48.02
N PRO A 137 -50.30 -20.73 47.71
CA PRO A 137 -50.02 -20.13 46.41
C PRO A 137 -48.53 -20.14 46.08
N PHE A 138 -48.18 -20.43 44.83
CA PHE A 138 -46.79 -20.42 44.38
C PHE A 138 -46.61 -19.61 43.09
N GLU A 139 -45.39 -19.16 42.84
CA GLU A 139 -45.04 -18.36 41.66
C GLU A 139 -44.60 -19.24 40.49
N VAL A 140 -45.05 -18.85 39.30
CA VAL A 140 -44.55 -19.36 38.01
C VAL A 140 -43.75 -18.25 37.37
N PHE A 141 -42.49 -18.52 37.04
CA PHE A 141 -41.58 -17.53 36.49
C PHE A 141 -41.59 -17.53 34.97
N VAL A 142 -41.52 -16.35 34.38
CA VAL A 142 -41.40 -16.08 32.96
C VAL A 142 -40.08 -15.36 32.73
N HIS A 143 -39.22 -15.92 31.89
CA HIS A 143 -37.89 -15.36 31.62
C HIS A 143 -37.58 -15.42 30.12
N GLY A 144 -36.85 -14.43 29.63
CA GLY A 144 -36.35 -14.41 28.27
C GLY A 144 -35.59 -13.13 27.93
N TYR A 145 -35.20 -13.04 26.67
CA TYR A 145 -34.47 -11.89 26.13
C TYR A 145 -35.19 -11.34 24.91
N SER A 146 -35.27 -10.03 24.80
CA SER A 146 -35.89 -9.35 23.66
C SER A 146 -34.87 -8.49 22.90
N ALA A 147 -34.98 -8.50 21.58
CA ALA A 147 -34.20 -7.67 20.67
C ALA A 147 -35.03 -7.32 19.43
N PRO A 148 -34.72 -6.24 18.69
CA PRO A 148 -35.31 -6.04 17.37
C PRO A 148 -34.66 -7.01 16.37
N ALA A 149 -35.19 -7.07 15.14
CA ALA A 149 -34.42 -7.65 14.05
C ALA A 149 -33.19 -6.77 13.79
N GLN A 150 -32.00 -7.39 13.79
CA GLN A 150 -30.72 -6.70 13.62
C GLN A 150 -29.85 -7.47 12.62
N ILE A 151 -29.10 -6.74 11.82
CA ILE A 151 -28.09 -7.30 10.93
C ILE A 151 -26.73 -6.68 11.26
N MET A 152 -25.68 -7.47 11.06
CA MET A 152 -24.31 -6.99 11.07
C MET A 152 -23.79 -6.98 9.63
N MET A 153 -22.91 -6.02 9.30
CA MET A 153 -22.31 -5.90 7.98
C MET A 153 -20.79 -5.93 8.06
N SER A 154 -20.11 -6.35 6.99
CA SER A 154 -18.65 -6.29 6.87
C SER A 154 -18.09 -4.87 6.66
N LEU A 155 -18.89 -3.84 6.97
CA LEU A 155 -18.56 -2.42 6.81
C LEU A 155 -18.20 -1.79 8.15
N LEU A 156 -17.48 -0.68 8.11
CA LEU A 156 -17.20 0.12 9.30
C LEU A 156 -18.43 0.89 9.74
N ARG A 157 -18.55 1.14 11.04
CA ARG A 157 -19.68 1.87 11.65
C ARG A 157 -19.23 3.06 12.49
N PRO A 158 -18.53 4.06 11.90
CA PRO A 158 -17.90 5.12 12.65
C PRO A 158 -18.88 6.01 13.42
N ALA A 159 -20.14 6.09 13.00
CA ALA A 159 -21.18 6.82 13.72
C ALA A 159 -21.44 6.30 15.15
N ILE A 160 -20.97 5.10 15.50
CA ILE A 160 -20.97 4.62 16.90
C ILE A 160 -20.06 5.49 17.78
N PHE A 161 -18.91 5.95 17.26
CA PHE A 161 -17.96 6.75 18.03
C PHE A 161 -18.47 8.15 18.36
N ASP A 162 -19.49 8.64 17.63
CA ASP A 162 -20.16 9.90 17.94
C ASP A 162 -21.06 9.79 19.18
N ILE A 163 -21.37 8.57 19.63
CA ILE A 163 -22.17 8.33 20.83
C ILE A 163 -21.29 8.55 22.07
N PRO A 164 -21.77 9.25 23.12
CA PRO A 164 -21.00 9.48 24.34
C PRO A 164 -20.45 8.16 24.93
N PRO A 165 -19.15 8.08 25.28
CA PRO A 165 -18.55 6.83 25.77
C PRO A 165 -19.29 6.21 26.95
N VAL A 166 -19.82 7.02 27.87
CA VAL A 166 -20.60 6.55 29.02
C VAL A 166 -21.84 5.75 28.57
N ALA A 167 -22.55 6.22 27.55
CA ALA A 167 -23.71 5.51 27.03
C ALA A 167 -23.30 4.18 26.36
N GLN A 168 -22.17 4.17 25.67
CA GLN A 168 -21.61 2.93 25.09
C GLN A 168 -21.25 1.91 26.19
N TYR A 169 -20.56 2.34 27.24
CA TYR A 169 -20.21 1.46 28.37
C TYR A 169 -21.44 0.94 29.10
N LEU A 170 -22.48 1.77 29.28
CA LEU A 170 -23.75 1.33 29.88
C LEU A 170 -24.45 0.29 29.00
N ALA A 171 -24.45 0.47 27.67
CA ALA A 171 -25.00 -0.51 26.75
C ALA A 171 -24.22 -1.84 26.83
N ILE A 172 -22.88 -1.78 26.79
CA ILE A 172 -22.01 -2.96 26.93
C ILE A 172 -22.22 -3.68 28.26
N ALA A 173 -22.41 -2.94 29.36
CA ALA A 173 -22.69 -3.52 30.67
C ALA A 173 -24.00 -4.34 30.72
N ARG A 174 -24.93 -4.16 29.77
CA ARG A 174 -26.14 -4.98 29.64
C ARG A 174 -25.90 -6.34 28.98
N LEU A 175 -24.71 -6.60 28.44
CA LEU A 175 -24.32 -7.92 27.91
C LEU A 175 -23.98 -8.87 29.07
N THR A 176 -24.99 -9.54 29.61
CA THR A 176 -24.78 -10.57 30.63
C THR A 176 -24.14 -11.83 30.00
N LEU A 177 -23.45 -12.65 30.80
CA LEU A 177 -22.93 -13.93 30.34
C LEU A 177 -24.04 -14.85 29.83
N ASP A 178 -25.22 -14.81 30.46
CA ASP A 178 -26.36 -15.60 30.03
C ASP A 178 -26.97 -15.09 28.72
N TYR A 179 -26.94 -13.77 28.47
CA TYR A 179 -27.26 -13.21 27.16
C TYR A 179 -26.30 -13.74 26.09
N LEU A 180 -24.99 -13.68 26.32
CA LEU A 180 -23.99 -14.17 25.37
C LEU A 180 -24.11 -15.68 25.12
N ARG A 181 -24.44 -16.47 26.15
CA ARG A 181 -24.71 -17.91 26.02
C ARG A 181 -26.00 -18.21 25.25
N SER A 182 -27.01 -17.35 25.37
CA SER A 182 -28.26 -17.47 24.62
C SER A 182 -28.10 -17.18 23.12
N GLN A 183 -26.96 -16.60 22.72
CA GLN A 183 -26.68 -16.25 21.34
C GLN A 183 -26.49 -17.51 20.49
N THR A 184 -27.34 -17.64 19.47
CA THR A 184 -27.25 -18.73 18.48
C THR A 184 -26.07 -18.54 17.53
N VAL A 185 -25.64 -17.29 17.34
CA VAL A 185 -24.57 -16.90 16.42
C VAL A 185 -23.29 -16.67 17.23
N LYS A 186 -22.50 -17.74 17.43
CA LYS A 186 -21.36 -17.74 18.38
C LYS A 186 -20.05 -17.19 17.83
N SER A 187 -19.89 -17.11 16.51
CA SER A 187 -18.69 -16.58 15.89
C SER A 187 -19.00 -16.12 14.47
N ILE A 188 -18.77 -14.84 14.18
CA ILE A 188 -18.79 -14.34 12.80
C ILE A 188 -17.45 -13.67 12.52
N ASN A 189 -16.62 -14.33 11.72
CA ASN A 189 -15.47 -13.69 11.11
C ASN A 189 -15.93 -12.99 9.83
N LEU A 190 -16.47 -11.78 9.97
CA LEU A 190 -16.65 -10.89 8.81
C LEU A 190 -15.28 -10.27 8.51
N PRO A 191 -14.64 -10.57 7.37
CA PRO A 191 -13.42 -9.88 6.98
C PRO A 191 -13.74 -8.40 6.84
N ARG A 192 -13.27 -7.58 7.79
CA ARG A 192 -13.35 -6.13 7.66
C ARG A 192 -12.31 -5.68 6.66
N HIS A 193 -12.75 -5.02 5.61
CA HIS A 193 -11.88 -4.35 4.65
C HIS A 193 -11.33 -3.06 5.28
N SER A 194 -10.44 -3.19 6.27
CA SER A 194 -9.74 -2.06 6.86
C SER A 194 -8.25 -2.31 6.81
N ARG A 195 -7.55 -1.54 5.96
CA ARG A 195 -6.08 -1.37 5.98
C ARG A 195 -5.56 -0.72 7.28
N LEU A 196 -6.45 -0.37 8.22
CA LEU A 196 -6.15 0.37 9.46
C LEU A 196 -5.77 -0.51 10.65
N TYR A 197 -5.95 -1.83 10.56
CA TYR A 197 -5.42 -2.76 11.56
C TYR A 197 -4.32 -3.57 10.92
N ALA A 198 -3.18 -2.92 10.65
CA ALA A 198 -1.94 -3.66 10.55
C ALA A 198 -1.76 -4.38 11.89
N HIS A 199 -1.83 -5.72 11.86
CA HIS A 199 -1.42 -6.54 12.97
C HIS A 199 0.01 -6.14 13.31
N HIS A 200 0.20 -5.37 14.39
CA HIS A 200 1.45 -5.39 15.09
C HIS A 200 1.63 -6.84 15.54
N GLU A 201 2.56 -7.55 14.90
CA GLU A 201 3.11 -8.78 15.46
C GLU A 201 3.59 -8.40 16.87
N ALA A 202 2.86 -8.88 17.87
CA ALA A 202 3.21 -8.64 19.25
C ALA A 202 4.52 -9.38 19.51
N ASP A 203 5.60 -8.61 19.67
CA ASP A 203 6.86 -9.10 20.22
C ASP A 203 6.56 -9.92 21.48
N GLY A 204 7.14 -11.13 21.53
CA GLY A 204 6.83 -12.15 22.53
C GLY A 204 6.78 -11.60 23.96
N ILE A 205 5.58 -11.59 24.53
CA ILE A 205 5.33 -11.08 25.88
C ILE A 205 6.07 -11.96 26.89
N ASN A 206 6.95 -11.32 27.66
CA ASN A 206 7.82 -11.97 28.65
C ASN A 206 6.98 -12.51 29.83
N SER A 207 6.99 -13.83 30.02
CA SER A 207 6.14 -14.59 30.96
C SER A 207 6.21 -14.12 32.43
N ALA A 208 7.31 -13.49 32.85
CA ALA A 208 7.49 -13.04 34.24
C ALA A 208 6.70 -11.77 34.59
N ILE A 209 6.49 -10.86 33.63
CA ILE A 209 5.72 -9.60 33.84
C ILE A 209 4.23 -9.91 33.96
N PHE A 210 3.74 -10.89 33.18
CA PHE A 210 2.35 -11.33 33.18
C PHE A 210 1.91 -11.90 34.55
N GLN A 211 2.79 -12.65 35.23
CA GLN A 211 2.51 -13.21 36.56
C GLN A 211 2.44 -12.15 37.68
N GLN A 212 3.13 -11.02 37.51
CA GLN A 212 3.08 -9.90 38.46
C GLN A 212 1.82 -9.04 38.27
N MET A 213 1.37 -8.83 37.03
CA MET A 213 0.16 -8.07 36.70
C MET A 213 -1.15 -8.83 37.01
N ALA A 214 -1.11 -10.17 37.03
CA ALA A 214 -2.25 -11.04 37.30
C ALA A 214 -2.95 -10.88 38.67
N LYS A 215 -2.37 -10.13 39.62
CA LYS A 215 -2.94 -9.98 40.97
C LYS A 215 -4.04 -8.93 41.06
N GLU A 216 -4.12 -8.00 40.10
CA GLU A 216 -5.15 -6.94 40.05
C GLU A 216 -5.96 -6.96 38.74
N TRP A 217 -5.59 -7.82 37.79
CA TRP A 217 -6.21 -7.93 36.48
C TRP A 217 -6.92 -9.27 36.35
N VAL A 218 -8.10 -9.28 35.73
CA VAL A 218 -8.78 -10.51 35.33
C VAL A 218 -8.06 -11.06 34.10
N ILE A 219 -7.45 -12.24 34.21
CA ILE A 219 -6.88 -12.94 33.05
C ILE A 219 -8.03 -13.55 32.26
N VAL A 220 -8.21 -13.08 31.03
CA VAL A 220 -9.16 -13.65 30.07
C VAL A 220 -8.44 -14.73 29.26
N THR A 221 -9.00 -15.93 29.26
CA THR A 221 -8.52 -17.10 28.54
C THR A 221 -9.34 -17.34 27.27
N GLU A 222 -8.83 -18.14 26.32
CA GLU A 222 -9.59 -18.52 25.11
C GLU A 222 -10.90 -19.28 25.45
N SER A 223 -10.98 -19.90 26.63
CA SER A 223 -12.18 -20.57 27.14
C SER A 223 -13.23 -19.62 27.73
N ASP A 224 -12.91 -18.34 27.95
CA ASP A 224 -13.86 -17.38 28.49
C ASP A 224 -14.81 -16.85 27.41
N VAL A 225 -16.09 -16.71 27.74
CA VAL A 225 -17.10 -16.14 26.83
C VAL A 225 -17.02 -14.62 26.92
N TYR A 226 -16.50 -13.99 25.87
CA TYR A 226 -16.45 -12.53 25.73
C TYR A 226 -17.38 -12.06 24.61
N PRO A 227 -17.92 -10.82 24.71
CA PRO A 227 -18.74 -10.26 23.65
C PRO A 227 -17.92 -10.09 22.38
N SER A 228 -18.47 -10.52 21.25
CA SER A 228 -17.90 -10.23 19.95
C SER A 228 -18.06 -8.74 19.60
N GLU A 229 -17.34 -8.27 18.60
CA GLU A 229 -17.53 -6.93 18.06
C GLU A 229 -18.98 -6.69 17.62
N ALA A 230 -19.63 -7.73 17.06
CA ALA A 230 -21.04 -7.65 16.70
C ALA A 230 -21.96 -7.50 17.92
N ASP A 231 -21.66 -8.18 19.02
CA ASP A 231 -22.41 -8.03 20.27
C ASP A 231 -22.30 -6.60 20.82
N ILE A 232 -21.09 -6.02 20.78
CA ILE A 232 -20.81 -4.66 21.24
C ILE A 232 -21.54 -3.62 20.38
N GLU A 233 -21.42 -3.69 19.06
CA GLU A 233 -22.07 -2.68 18.19
C GLU A 233 -23.60 -2.78 18.25
N LEU A 234 -24.14 -4.00 18.29
CA LEU A 234 -25.58 -4.23 18.28
C LEU A 234 -26.22 -4.04 19.66
N VAL A 235 -25.47 -4.13 20.77
CA VAL A 235 -26.01 -3.72 22.09
C VAL A 235 -26.18 -2.22 22.19
N ILE A 236 -25.27 -1.44 21.61
CA ILE A 236 -25.40 0.02 21.53
C ILE A 236 -26.66 0.38 20.72
N GLU A 237 -26.88 -0.28 19.58
CA GLU A 237 -28.10 -0.11 18.79
C GLU A 237 -29.38 -0.43 19.58
N ARG A 238 -29.38 -1.49 20.39
CA ARG A 238 -30.50 -1.87 21.26
C ARG A 238 -30.77 -0.83 22.34
N ASP A 239 -29.73 -0.29 22.98
CA ASP A 239 -29.88 0.74 23.99
C ASP A 239 -30.46 2.04 23.40
N LEU A 240 -30.02 2.45 22.20
CA LEU A 240 -30.61 3.57 21.47
C LEU A 240 -32.09 3.35 21.16
N LEU A 241 -32.48 2.12 20.80
CA LEU A 241 -33.89 1.77 20.62
C LEU A 241 -34.66 1.90 21.93
N ASN A 242 -34.14 1.39 23.05
CA ASN A 242 -34.80 1.50 24.36
C ASN A 242 -35.00 2.97 24.78
N GLN A 243 -33.99 3.82 24.59
CA GLN A 243 -34.10 5.25 24.88
C GLN A 243 -35.22 5.89 24.05
N ARG A 244 -35.34 5.50 22.79
CA ARG A 244 -36.41 6.00 21.92
C ARG A 244 -37.79 5.49 22.32
N LEU A 245 -37.91 4.21 22.62
CA LEU A 245 -39.16 3.58 23.06
C LEU A 245 -39.64 4.17 24.39
N SER A 246 -38.72 4.47 25.31
CA SER A 246 -39.03 5.11 26.59
C SER A 246 -39.68 6.50 26.41
N ASN A 247 -39.32 7.20 25.35
CA ASN A 247 -39.87 8.52 25.02
C ASN A 247 -41.14 8.46 24.16
N THR A 248 -41.45 7.31 23.52
CA THR A 248 -42.59 7.19 22.60
C THR A 248 -43.04 5.72 22.44
N LEU A 249 -43.65 5.14 23.48
CA LEU A 249 -44.14 3.76 23.48
C LEU A 249 -45.21 3.48 22.40
N ASP A 250 -46.02 4.48 22.05
CA ASP A 250 -47.08 4.42 21.03
C ASP A 250 -46.59 3.91 19.65
N ILE A 251 -45.30 4.03 19.35
CA ILE A 251 -44.69 3.56 18.10
C ILE A 251 -44.85 2.04 17.90
N LEU A 252 -44.83 1.26 18.99
CA LEU A 252 -45.01 -0.19 18.92
C LEU A 252 -46.48 -0.62 18.98
N HIS A 253 -47.38 0.22 19.49
CA HIS A 253 -48.81 -0.08 19.53
C HIS A 253 -49.38 -0.28 18.13
N GLU A 254 -49.02 0.59 17.17
CA GLU A 254 -49.42 0.40 15.77
C GLU A 254 -48.85 -0.92 15.21
N HIS A 255 -47.59 -1.24 15.54
CA HIS A 255 -46.92 -2.45 15.06
C HIS A 255 -47.60 -3.74 15.54
N VAL A 256 -47.96 -3.80 16.82
CA VAL A 256 -48.64 -4.96 17.44
C VAL A 256 -50.10 -5.07 16.97
N VAL A 257 -50.83 -3.96 16.91
CA VAL A 257 -52.27 -3.95 16.55
C VAL A 257 -52.49 -4.26 15.07
N THR A 258 -51.66 -3.71 14.20
CA THR A 258 -51.89 -3.82 12.75
C THR A 258 -51.42 -5.15 12.15
N ARG A 259 -50.71 -5.99 12.93
CA ARG A 259 -50.08 -7.27 12.50
C ARG A 259 -49.26 -7.15 11.21
N LYS A 260 -48.81 -5.94 10.92
CA LYS A 260 -48.34 -5.51 9.62
C LYS A 260 -46.82 -5.54 9.70
N ILE A 261 -46.22 -6.50 8.99
CA ILE A 261 -44.81 -6.93 9.10
C ILE A 261 -43.85 -5.88 8.47
N HIS A 262 -43.73 -4.69 9.05
CA HIS A 262 -42.86 -3.59 8.60
C HIS A 262 -41.64 -3.42 9.52
N GLY A 263 -40.75 -2.47 9.21
CA GLY A 263 -39.71 -2.04 10.15
C GLY A 263 -40.28 -1.21 11.28
N ILE A 264 -39.55 -1.14 12.40
CA ILE A 264 -39.90 -0.32 13.56
C ILE A 264 -39.95 1.15 13.10
N PRO A 265 -41.12 1.83 13.19
CA PRO A 265 -41.28 3.16 12.63
C PRO A 265 -40.29 4.15 13.21
N GLN A 266 -39.73 4.95 12.32
CA GLN A 266 -38.82 6.06 12.61
C GLN A 266 -37.48 5.66 13.27
N PHE A 267 -37.24 4.39 13.62
CA PHE A 267 -35.97 3.94 14.19
C PHE A 267 -34.88 3.87 13.10
N VAL A 268 -33.84 4.68 13.27
CA VAL A 268 -32.66 4.76 12.39
C VAL A 268 -31.43 4.55 13.28
N PRO A 269 -30.77 3.38 13.19
CA PRO A 269 -29.56 3.12 13.95
C PRO A 269 -28.33 3.79 13.31
N PRO A 270 -27.15 3.79 13.97
CA PRO A 270 -25.94 4.40 13.44
C PRO A 270 -25.59 3.93 12.02
N SER A 271 -25.07 4.83 11.19
CA SER A 271 -24.75 4.55 9.79
C SER A 271 -23.49 3.70 9.65
N TYR A 272 -23.49 2.87 8.61
CA TYR A 272 -22.29 2.21 8.12
C TYR A 272 -21.65 3.05 7.01
N ILE A 273 -20.33 2.90 6.83
CA ILE A 273 -19.60 3.51 5.72
C ILE A 273 -19.03 2.43 4.81
N LEU A 274 -19.36 2.53 3.53
CA LEU A 274 -18.70 1.82 2.45
C LEU A 274 -17.73 2.80 1.77
N ASP A 275 -16.44 2.64 2.03
CA ASP A 275 -15.40 3.48 1.44
C ASP A 275 -14.66 2.72 0.32
N PHE A 276 -14.78 3.20 -0.92
CA PHE A 276 -14.00 2.69 -2.05
C PHE A 276 -12.55 3.17 -2.02
N GLY A 277 -12.21 4.13 -1.16
CA GLY A 277 -10.91 4.80 -1.15
C GLY A 277 -10.71 5.60 -2.42
N TYR A 278 -9.54 5.46 -3.05
CA TYR A 278 -9.24 6.10 -4.32
C TYR A 278 -9.71 5.25 -5.50
N VAL A 279 -10.46 5.86 -6.42
CA VAL A 279 -10.99 5.22 -7.62
C VAL A 279 -10.55 5.99 -8.87
N ILE A 280 -9.99 5.26 -9.85
CA ILE A 280 -9.56 5.85 -11.12
C ILE A 280 -10.79 6.21 -11.95
N LEU A 281 -10.87 7.46 -12.39
CA LEU A 281 -11.95 7.94 -13.27
C LEU A 281 -12.08 7.07 -14.53
N GLY A 282 -13.31 6.66 -14.86
CA GLY A 282 -13.62 5.81 -16.01
C GLY A 282 -13.31 4.31 -15.83
N LYS A 283 -12.79 3.88 -14.67
CA LYS A 283 -12.61 2.46 -14.34
C LYS A 283 -13.68 2.01 -13.34
N PRO A 284 -14.56 1.06 -13.69
CA PRO A 284 -15.58 0.55 -12.77
C PRO A 284 -14.93 -0.30 -11.66
N VAL A 285 -15.42 -0.13 -10.44
CA VAL A 285 -15.00 -0.90 -9.25
C VAL A 285 -16.23 -1.52 -8.59
N CYS A 286 -16.06 -2.70 -7.99
CA CYS A 286 -17.13 -3.41 -7.29
C CYS A 286 -16.69 -3.72 -5.86
N TYR A 287 -17.59 -3.43 -4.90
CA TYR A 287 -17.40 -3.72 -3.49
C TYR A 287 -18.46 -4.72 -3.03
N THR A 288 -18.03 -5.79 -2.36
CA THR A 288 -18.94 -6.81 -1.81
C THR A 288 -19.13 -6.59 -0.32
N VAL A 289 -20.38 -6.35 0.09
CA VAL A 289 -20.79 -6.23 1.49
C VAL A 289 -21.40 -7.54 1.93
N LEU A 290 -20.86 -8.13 3.00
CA LEU A 290 -21.44 -9.30 3.64
C LEU A 290 -22.43 -8.82 4.70
N ILE A 291 -23.64 -9.39 4.68
CA ILE A 291 -24.73 -9.06 5.61
C ILE A 291 -25.12 -10.35 6.33
N VAL A 292 -25.20 -10.31 7.66
CA VAL A 292 -25.61 -11.44 8.48
C VAL A 292 -26.78 -11.08 9.38
N ASN A 293 -27.79 -11.94 9.46
CA ASN A 293 -28.87 -11.77 10.43
C ASN A 293 -28.40 -12.15 11.84
N TYR A 294 -28.26 -11.15 12.71
CA TYR A 294 -27.84 -11.30 14.11
C TYR A 294 -29.02 -11.21 15.10
N GLY A 295 -30.22 -10.98 14.59
CA GLY A 295 -31.45 -10.85 15.34
C GLY A 295 -31.93 -12.17 15.96
N PRO A 296 -33.03 -12.11 16.74
CA PRO A 296 -33.58 -13.28 17.43
C PRO A 296 -34.36 -14.22 16.50
N THR A 297 -34.82 -13.73 15.34
CA THR A 297 -35.68 -14.47 14.41
C THR A 297 -35.28 -14.19 12.96
N ASP A 298 -35.78 -14.99 12.03
CA ASP A 298 -35.63 -14.70 10.60
C ASP A 298 -36.21 -13.32 10.25
N THR A 299 -35.55 -12.58 9.36
CA THR A 299 -36.05 -11.27 8.93
C THR A 299 -35.90 -11.09 7.42
N PHE A 300 -36.76 -10.25 6.84
CA PHE A 300 -36.62 -9.83 5.45
C PHE A 300 -35.77 -8.57 5.38
N VAL A 301 -34.72 -8.62 4.56
CA VAL A 301 -33.83 -7.50 4.27
C VAL A 301 -34.16 -6.98 2.88
N GLY A 302 -34.44 -5.69 2.78
CA GLY A 302 -34.62 -4.97 1.52
C GLY A 302 -33.65 -3.80 1.39
N VAL A 303 -33.57 -3.22 0.20
CA VAL A 303 -32.84 -1.97 -0.06
C VAL A 303 -33.84 -0.87 -0.36
N ARG A 304 -33.66 0.27 0.30
CA ARG A 304 -34.31 1.54 -0.02
C ARG A 304 -33.27 2.49 -0.60
N LEU A 305 -33.43 2.81 -1.87
CA LEU A 305 -32.54 3.74 -2.56
C LEU A 305 -32.89 5.19 -2.19
N GLY A 306 -31.86 6.01 -1.93
CA GLY A 306 -31.98 7.45 -1.77
C GLY A 306 -31.88 8.20 -3.10
N LYS A 307 -31.39 9.46 -3.07
CA LYS A 307 -31.00 10.19 -4.29
C LYS A 307 -29.74 9.53 -4.87
N LYS A 308 -29.92 8.73 -5.92
CA LYS A 308 -28.85 7.90 -6.49
C LYS A 308 -28.02 8.70 -7.51
N ALA A 309 -26.71 8.81 -7.26
CA ALA A 309 -25.73 9.13 -8.29
C ALA A 309 -25.82 8.13 -9.46
N SER A 310 -25.82 8.62 -10.70
CA SER A 310 -25.94 7.78 -11.90
C SER A 310 -24.83 6.73 -12.00
N SER A 311 -23.65 7.07 -11.50
CA SER A 311 -22.46 6.21 -11.50
C SER A 311 -22.50 5.04 -10.51
N ILE A 312 -23.47 4.97 -9.59
CA ILE A 312 -23.54 3.89 -8.60
C ILE A 312 -24.62 2.88 -9.00
N ASN A 313 -24.34 1.59 -8.87
CA ASN A 313 -25.34 0.53 -8.94
C ASN A 313 -25.27 -0.33 -7.67
N ILE A 314 -26.43 -0.60 -7.06
CA ILE A 314 -26.55 -1.43 -5.87
C ILE A 314 -27.35 -2.66 -6.27
N GLU A 315 -26.69 -3.81 -6.27
CA GLU A 315 -27.27 -5.08 -6.66
C GLU A 315 -27.55 -5.90 -5.41
N PHE A 316 -28.82 -5.85 -4.99
CA PHE A 316 -29.33 -6.68 -3.91
C PHE A 316 -30.80 -6.99 -4.15
N ARG A 317 -31.13 -8.27 -4.24
CA ARG A 317 -32.53 -8.71 -4.29
C ARG A 317 -33.01 -8.92 -2.87
N GLY A 318 -34.04 -8.17 -2.48
CA GLY A 318 -34.64 -8.29 -1.15
C GLY A 318 -35.06 -9.73 -0.87
N ARG A 319 -34.67 -10.26 0.29
CA ARG A 319 -34.85 -11.67 0.64
C ARG A 319 -35.04 -11.85 2.14
N LYS A 320 -35.62 -12.99 2.51
CA LYS A 320 -35.66 -13.47 3.90
C LYS A 320 -34.29 -14.09 4.24
N LEU A 321 -33.77 -13.77 5.41
CA LEU A 321 -32.53 -14.32 5.97
C LEU A 321 -32.85 -15.06 7.27
N ALA A 322 -32.46 -16.33 7.35
CA ALA A 322 -32.52 -17.08 8.59
C ALA A 322 -31.52 -16.54 9.63
N VAL A 323 -31.74 -16.81 10.91
CA VAL A 323 -30.81 -16.41 11.97
C VAL A 323 -29.42 -17.01 11.71
N GLY A 324 -28.40 -16.16 11.65
CA GLY A 324 -27.02 -16.55 11.30
C GLY A 324 -26.75 -16.74 9.80
N GLU A 325 -27.75 -16.64 8.92
CA GLU A 325 -27.54 -16.69 7.46
C GLU A 325 -26.76 -15.45 6.99
N VAL A 326 -25.74 -15.67 6.16
CA VAL A 326 -24.92 -14.63 5.52
C VAL A 326 -25.33 -14.50 4.06
N THR A 327 -25.52 -13.26 3.59
CA THR A 327 -25.76 -12.92 2.18
C THR A 327 -24.81 -11.84 1.71
N GLN A 328 -24.71 -11.65 0.40
CA GLN A 328 -23.87 -10.64 -0.22
C GLN A 328 -24.73 -9.54 -0.86
N LEU A 329 -24.25 -8.30 -0.76
CA LEU A 329 -24.74 -7.12 -1.47
C LEU A 329 -23.57 -6.55 -2.27
N PHE A 330 -23.80 -6.26 -3.56
CA PHE A 330 -22.77 -5.69 -4.42
C PHE A 330 -23.05 -4.22 -4.66
N VAL A 331 -22.02 -3.39 -4.48
CA VAL A 331 -22.05 -1.98 -4.86
C VAL A 331 -21.02 -1.79 -5.97
N VAL A 332 -21.51 -1.46 -7.17
CA VAL A 332 -20.68 -1.16 -8.33
C VAL A 332 -20.63 0.35 -8.49
N PHE A 333 -19.43 0.91 -8.54
CA PHE A 333 -19.22 2.33 -8.78
C PHE A 333 -18.44 2.51 -10.09
N ASN A 334 -19.03 3.25 -11.02
CA ASN A 334 -18.48 3.53 -12.35
C ASN A 334 -18.41 5.04 -12.58
N PRO A 335 -17.37 5.72 -12.05
CA PRO A 335 -17.26 7.18 -12.17
C PRO A 335 -16.99 7.59 -13.63
N THR A 336 -17.85 8.44 -14.18
CA THR A 336 -17.69 8.97 -15.55
C THR A 336 -17.18 10.40 -15.56
N VAL A 337 -16.53 10.79 -16.66
CA VAL A 337 -16.03 12.16 -16.88
C VAL A 337 -17.17 13.18 -16.84
N ASP A 338 -18.36 12.81 -17.33
CA ASP A 338 -19.54 13.70 -17.35
C ASP A 338 -20.03 14.05 -15.94
N GLU A 339 -19.86 13.15 -14.96
CA GLU A 339 -20.34 13.33 -13.59
C GLU A 339 -19.27 13.97 -12.69
N PHE A 340 -17.99 13.64 -12.87
CA PHE A 340 -16.91 14.02 -11.94
C PHE A 340 -15.87 15.00 -12.51
N GLY A 341 -15.86 15.24 -13.83
CA GLY A 341 -14.81 16.03 -14.49
C GLY A 341 -13.43 15.35 -14.43
N LEU A 342 -12.37 16.09 -14.75
CA LEU A 342 -10.97 15.61 -14.73
C LEU A 342 -10.20 15.96 -13.44
N GLU A 343 -10.79 16.82 -12.61
CA GLU A 343 -10.23 17.23 -11.32
C GLU A 343 -10.51 16.18 -10.23
N ASP A 344 -9.76 16.27 -9.14
CA ASP A 344 -9.96 15.38 -8.00
C ASP A 344 -11.29 15.72 -7.33
N SER A 345 -12.13 14.73 -7.13
CA SER A 345 -13.47 14.92 -6.58
C SER A 345 -13.79 13.88 -5.51
N ILE A 346 -14.58 14.28 -4.52
CA ILE A 346 -15.08 13.39 -3.48
C ILE A 346 -16.54 13.11 -3.79
N MET A 347 -16.87 11.83 -3.88
CA MET A 347 -18.23 11.34 -4.07
C MET A 347 -18.77 10.85 -2.73
N GLU A 348 -19.95 11.35 -2.36
CA GLU A 348 -20.74 10.84 -1.23
C GLU A 348 -22.16 10.56 -1.69
N ASN A 349 -22.68 9.38 -1.34
CA ASN A 349 -24.04 8.97 -1.67
C ASN A 349 -24.58 8.02 -0.60
N ASP A 350 -25.89 8.00 -0.39
CA ASP A 350 -26.53 7.22 0.66
C ASP A 350 -27.58 6.25 0.12
N PHE A 351 -27.60 5.06 0.72
CA PHE A 351 -28.73 4.15 0.64
C PHE A 351 -29.07 3.63 2.03
N ALA A 352 -30.20 2.94 2.16
CA ALA A 352 -30.58 2.33 3.42
C ALA A 352 -31.05 0.90 3.24
N LEU A 353 -30.79 0.05 4.22
CA LEU A 353 -31.37 -1.29 4.32
C LEU A 353 -32.64 -1.23 5.18
N THR A 354 -33.70 -1.87 4.70
CA THR A 354 -34.96 -2.01 5.42
C THR A 354 -35.04 -3.40 6.04
N LEU A 355 -35.31 -3.45 7.34
CA LEU A 355 -35.53 -4.69 8.07
C LEU A 355 -36.97 -4.78 8.53
N ARG A 356 -37.61 -5.94 8.34
CA ARG A 356 -38.86 -6.22 9.05
C ARG A 356 -38.56 -6.43 10.54
N HIS A 357 -39.35 -5.82 11.43
CA HIS A 357 -39.14 -5.81 12.88
C HIS A 357 -37.81 -5.18 13.34
N GLY A 358 -37.12 -4.45 12.47
CA GLY A 358 -35.84 -3.79 12.74
C GLY A 358 -35.83 -2.32 12.31
N GLY A 359 -34.66 -1.70 12.35
CA GLY A 359 -34.48 -0.30 11.93
C GLY A 359 -34.31 -0.11 10.42
N LEU A 360 -34.34 1.15 10.00
CA LEU A 360 -33.88 1.60 8.68
C LEU A 360 -32.39 1.92 8.76
N ILE A 361 -31.52 1.00 8.35
CA ILE A 361 -30.07 1.10 8.54
C ILE A 361 -29.45 1.93 7.41
N PRO A 362 -28.90 3.13 7.68
CA PRO A 362 -28.26 3.95 6.66
C PRO A 362 -26.85 3.42 6.34
N VAL A 363 -26.48 3.51 5.07
CA VAL A 363 -25.14 3.21 4.56
C VAL A 363 -24.69 4.35 3.65
N THR A 364 -23.60 5.00 4.06
CA THR A 364 -22.96 6.07 3.31
C THR A 364 -21.82 5.50 2.47
N ILE A 365 -21.90 5.72 1.17
CA ILE A 365 -20.88 5.36 0.19
C ILE A 365 -19.96 6.57 0.02
N ARG A 366 -18.65 6.35 0.13
CA ARG A 366 -17.62 7.37 -0.09
C ARG A 366 -16.60 6.88 -1.10
N ALA A 367 -16.12 7.78 -1.95
CA ALA A 367 -14.99 7.53 -2.85
C ALA A 367 -14.27 8.83 -3.18
N SER A 368 -12.94 8.76 -3.33
CA SER A 368 -12.13 9.83 -3.92
C SER A 368 -11.83 9.48 -5.37
N VAL A 369 -12.43 10.20 -6.31
CA VAL A 369 -12.26 9.99 -7.75
C VAL A 369 -11.12 10.87 -8.24
N SER A 370 -10.12 10.26 -8.87
CA SER A 370 -8.95 10.97 -9.39
C SER A 370 -8.37 10.23 -10.61
N LEU A 371 -7.41 10.85 -11.28
CA LEU A 371 -6.65 10.27 -12.40
C LEU A 371 -5.19 10.02 -11.97
N PRO A 372 -4.52 8.99 -12.52
CA PRO A 372 -3.08 8.86 -12.40
C PRO A 372 -2.37 10.07 -13.03
N ARG A 373 -1.49 10.74 -12.28
CA ARG A 373 -0.84 11.99 -12.69
C ARG A 373 0.67 11.95 -12.48
N ILE A 374 1.40 12.43 -13.49
CA ILE A 374 2.83 12.68 -13.43
C ILE A 374 3.08 14.18 -13.60
N ASP A 375 4.04 14.67 -12.84
CA ASP A 375 4.59 16.01 -12.95
C ASP A 375 6.07 15.93 -13.33
N LEU A 376 6.45 16.72 -14.34
CA LEU A 376 7.83 16.80 -14.85
C LEU A 376 8.57 18.02 -14.30
N GLY A 377 7.90 18.94 -13.58
CA GLY A 377 8.52 20.13 -12.99
C GLY A 377 8.90 21.24 -13.98
N CYS A 378 8.92 20.98 -15.29
CA CYS A 378 9.11 21.99 -16.33
C CYS A 378 8.38 21.62 -17.64
N GLU A 379 8.08 22.62 -18.47
CA GLU A 379 7.44 22.43 -19.78
C GLU A 379 8.42 22.43 -20.97
N CYS A 380 9.64 22.91 -20.75
CA CYS A 380 10.66 23.05 -21.78
C CYS A 380 12.06 22.83 -21.20
N LEU A 381 12.89 22.06 -21.91
CA LEU A 381 14.27 21.79 -21.58
C LEU A 381 15.20 22.22 -22.72
N GLU A 382 16.13 23.14 -22.43
CA GLU A 382 17.00 23.77 -23.44
C GLU A 382 18.47 23.35 -23.29
N PHE A 383 19.04 22.72 -24.31
CA PHE A 383 20.41 22.20 -24.31
C PHE A 383 21.44 23.23 -24.78
N GLY A 384 21.01 24.40 -25.25
CA GLY A 384 21.88 25.41 -25.82
C GLY A 384 22.60 24.92 -27.09
N SER A 385 23.76 25.48 -27.36
CA SER A 385 24.58 25.16 -28.51
C SER A 385 25.58 24.06 -28.20
N VAL A 386 25.48 22.92 -28.89
CA VAL A 386 26.31 21.74 -28.71
C VAL A 386 27.05 21.42 -30.01
N LYS A 387 28.34 21.12 -29.90
CA LYS A 387 29.19 20.76 -31.05
C LYS A 387 28.66 19.47 -31.70
N VAL A 388 28.52 19.47 -33.02
CA VAL A 388 28.11 18.27 -33.78
C VAL A 388 29.11 17.13 -33.54
N GLY A 389 28.59 15.95 -33.25
CA GLY A 389 29.38 14.78 -32.82
C GLY A 389 29.74 14.75 -31.33
N SER A 390 29.33 15.75 -30.54
CA SER A 390 29.40 15.74 -29.07
C SER A 390 28.04 15.41 -28.47
N ALA A 391 28.04 14.96 -27.20
CA ALA A 391 26.83 14.67 -26.45
C ALA A 391 26.71 15.61 -25.25
N PHE A 392 25.51 16.15 -25.01
CA PHE A 392 25.21 16.93 -23.82
C PHE A 392 24.10 16.23 -23.02
N ARG A 393 24.40 15.88 -21.78
CA ARG A 393 23.48 15.18 -20.88
C ARG A 393 22.82 16.19 -19.92
N ARG A 394 21.53 16.00 -19.65
CA ARG A 394 20.79 16.74 -18.63
C ARG A 394 19.84 15.83 -17.89
N SER A 395 19.69 16.02 -16.58
CA SER A 395 18.79 15.20 -15.76
C SER A 395 17.67 16.05 -15.18
N MET A 396 16.51 15.44 -14.97
CA MET A 396 15.35 16.05 -14.32
C MET A 396 14.55 14.99 -13.56
N TYR A 397 13.53 15.40 -12.79
CA TYR A 397 12.66 14.43 -12.12
C TYR A 397 11.35 14.23 -12.86
N ILE A 398 10.90 12.97 -12.83
CA ILE A 398 9.52 12.59 -13.03
C ILE A 398 8.92 12.27 -11.65
N LYS A 399 7.83 12.94 -11.28
CA LYS A 399 7.19 12.81 -9.98
C LYS A 399 5.77 12.30 -10.16
N ASN A 400 5.39 11.27 -9.41
CA ASN A 400 4.00 10.91 -9.28
C ASN A 400 3.32 11.86 -8.29
N SER A 401 2.55 12.82 -8.82
CA SER A 401 1.78 13.79 -8.05
C SER A 401 0.37 13.30 -7.72
N GLY A 402 -0.03 12.13 -8.23
CA GLY A 402 -1.32 11.50 -7.99
C GLY A 402 -1.36 10.61 -6.75
N CYS A 403 -2.53 10.04 -6.50
CA CYS A 403 -2.80 9.14 -5.36
C CYS A 403 -2.70 7.65 -5.72
N PHE A 404 -2.44 7.32 -6.99
CA PHE A 404 -2.33 5.95 -7.50
C PHE A 404 -0.89 5.62 -7.87
N GLU A 405 -0.52 4.35 -7.81
CA GLU A 405 0.68 3.88 -8.51
C GLU A 405 0.52 4.13 -10.01
N VAL A 406 1.55 4.72 -10.63
CA VAL A 406 1.53 5.12 -12.02
C VAL A 406 2.51 4.27 -12.82
N LYS A 407 2.00 3.56 -13.82
CA LYS A 407 2.82 2.94 -14.87
C LYS A 407 2.94 3.90 -16.03
N TRP A 408 4.16 4.24 -16.41
CA TRP A 408 4.41 5.25 -17.43
C TRP A 408 5.40 4.77 -18.48
N SER A 409 5.27 5.32 -19.70
CA SER A 409 6.22 5.10 -20.79
C SER A 409 6.44 6.39 -21.57
N ILE A 410 7.62 6.55 -22.16
CA ILE A 410 8.06 7.74 -22.87
C ILE A 410 8.26 7.42 -24.34
N LYS A 411 7.78 8.33 -25.19
CA LYS A 411 8.11 8.37 -26.62
C LYS A 411 8.66 9.75 -26.98
N VAL A 412 9.74 9.77 -27.75
CA VAL A 412 10.29 11.01 -28.33
C VAL A 412 9.65 11.23 -29.69
N THR A 413 9.05 12.39 -29.89
CA THR A 413 8.39 12.77 -31.15
C THR A 413 8.99 14.08 -31.67
N ALA A 414 9.25 14.16 -32.97
CA ALA A 414 9.78 15.38 -33.60
C ALA A 414 9.24 15.54 -35.02
N SER A 415 9.44 16.72 -35.62
CA SER A 415 9.01 17.00 -36.99
C SER A 415 9.78 16.24 -38.07
N ASN A 416 10.99 15.78 -37.75
CA ASN A 416 11.83 14.97 -38.64
C ASN A 416 12.66 13.96 -37.83
N ALA A 417 13.11 12.90 -38.50
CA ALA A 417 13.87 11.82 -37.87
C ALA A 417 15.20 12.31 -37.27
N ALA A 418 15.88 13.24 -37.93
CA ALA A 418 17.14 13.78 -37.42
C ALA A 418 16.98 14.51 -36.07
N SER A 419 15.89 15.25 -35.89
CA SER A 419 15.58 15.91 -34.61
C SER A 419 15.13 14.91 -33.55
N ALA A 420 14.41 13.85 -33.92
CA ALA A 420 14.02 12.80 -32.97
C ALA A 420 15.25 12.03 -32.47
N ASN A 421 16.11 11.59 -33.39
CA ASN A 421 17.30 10.80 -33.10
C ASN A 421 18.37 11.59 -32.31
N ALA A 422 18.34 12.93 -32.41
CA ALA A 422 19.24 13.78 -31.64
C ALA A 422 18.92 13.81 -30.14
N PHE A 423 17.74 13.37 -29.68
CA PHE A 423 17.41 13.32 -28.25
C PHE A 423 17.17 11.88 -27.80
N LYS A 424 17.90 11.45 -26.77
CA LYS A 424 17.72 10.15 -26.11
C LYS A 424 17.23 10.34 -24.67
N VAL A 425 16.33 9.48 -24.21
CA VAL A 425 15.68 9.61 -22.89
C VAL A 425 15.75 8.29 -22.14
N ILE A 426 16.14 8.33 -20.86
CA ILE A 426 16.39 7.15 -20.03
C ILE A 426 15.95 7.45 -18.57
N PRO A 427 15.12 6.61 -17.92
CA PRO A 427 14.48 5.41 -18.48
C PRO A 427 13.32 5.73 -19.44
N THR A 428 12.93 4.77 -20.27
CA THR A 428 11.83 4.90 -21.23
C THR A 428 10.49 4.39 -20.70
N LYS A 429 10.48 3.59 -19.63
CA LYS A 429 9.28 3.12 -18.93
C LYS A 429 9.62 2.72 -17.50
N ASP A 430 8.69 2.92 -16.57
CA ASP A 430 8.81 2.43 -15.18
C ASP A 430 7.46 2.52 -14.43
N ASP A 431 7.44 2.02 -13.20
CA ASP A 431 6.34 2.10 -12.25
C ASP A 431 6.71 3.03 -11.07
N LEU A 432 5.86 4.01 -10.77
CA LEU A 432 6.13 5.03 -9.75
C LEU A 432 5.01 5.11 -8.71
N LEU A 433 5.35 4.86 -7.45
CA LEU A 433 4.41 4.95 -6.33
C LEU A 433 3.98 6.39 -6.03
N PRO A 434 2.80 6.61 -5.41
CA PRO A 434 2.32 7.95 -5.03
C PRO A 434 3.37 8.76 -4.25
N GLY A 435 3.59 10.01 -4.67
CA GLY A 435 4.52 10.94 -4.03
C GLY A 435 6.00 10.65 -4.25
N LYS A 436 6.36 9.56 -4.94
CA LYS A 436 7.75 9.24 -5.26
C LYS A 436 8.22 10.00 -6.50
N LYS A 437 9.55 10.19 -6.56
CA LYS A 437 10.27 10.81 -7.66
C LYS A 437 11.26 9.81 -8.24
N GLN A 438 11.56 9.98 -9.51
CA GLN A 438 12.56 9.22 -10.24
C GLN A 438 13.35 10.16 -11.16
N ILE A 439 14.63 9.85 -11.38
CA ILE A 439 15.48 10.66 -12.27
C ILE A 439 15.28 10.22 -13.72
N LEU A 440 14.97 11.20 -14.56
CA LEU A 440 14.89 11.11 -16.01
C LEU A 440 16.12 11.82 -16.63
N THR A 441 16.99 11.05 -17.27
CA THR A 441 18.16 11.53 -18.01
C THR A 441 17.80 11.74 -19.48
N ILE A 442 18.11 12.92 -20.02
CA ILE A 442 17.91 13.29 -21.42
C ILE A 442 19.26 13.69 -22.02
N ILE A 443 19.63 13.09 -23.14
CA ILE A 443 20.92 13.28 -23.81
C ILE A 443 20.67 13.85 -25.20
N PHE A 444 21.29 14.98 -25.50
CA PHE A 444 21.25 15.64 -26.80
C PHE A 444 22.55 15.37 -27.58
N MET A 445 22.43 14.80 -28.77
CA MET A 445 23.53 14.43 -29.68
C MET A 445 23.23 14.93 -31.09
N PRO A 446 23.54 16.19 -31.41
CA PRO A 446 23.30 16.73 -32.73
C PRO A 446 24.25 16.10 -33.77
N GLU A 447 23.67 15.54 -34.83
CA GLU A 447 24.40 15.03 -36.00
C GLU A 447 24.46 16.04 -37.16
N MET A 448 23.67 17.11 -37.07
CA MET A 448 23.58 18.15 -38.10
C MET A 448 23.61 19.54 -37.49
N GLN A 449 24.02 20.53 -38.29
CA GLN A 449 23.99 21.93 -37.90
C GLN A 449 22.55 22.47 -37.87
N GLY A 450 22.27 23.33 -36.90
CA GLY A 450 21.02 24.09 -36.79
C GLY A 450 20.18 23.74 -35.56
N SER A 451 19.03 24.39 -35.46
CA SER A 451 18.10 24.20 -34.33
C SER A 451 17.31 22.90 -34.47
N LEU A 452 17.45 22.01 -33.49
CA LEU A 452 16.75 20.73 -33.38
C LEU A 452 15.73 20.82 -32.24
N LYS A 453 14.50 20.37 -32.52
CA LYS A 453 13.38 20.43 -31.58
C LYS A 453 12.65 19.10 -31.53
N ALA A 454 12.34 18.63 -30.33
CA ALA A 454 11.57 17.42 -30.10
C ALA A 454 10.59 17.61 -28.94
N VAL A 455 9.67 16.67 -28.76
CA VAL A 455 8.70 16.61 -27.67
C VAL A 455 8.72 15.20 -27.09
N ILE A 456 9.00 15.12 -25.79
CA ILE A 456 8.79 13.92 -24.98
C ILE A 456 7.29 13.82 -24.68
N VAL A 457 6.69 12.68 -25.01
CA VAL A 457 5.32 12.33 -24.68
C VAL A 457 5.36 11.21 -23.66
N VAL A 458 4.87 11.50 -22.44
CA VAL A 458 4.72 10.53 -21.36
C VAL A 458 3.31 9.97 -21.43
N ASP A 459 3.20 8.71 -21.83
CA ASP A 459 1.98 7.91 -21.81
C ASP A 459 1.80 7.30 -20.42
N ILE A 460 0.64 7.52 -19.81
CA ILE A 460 0.31 7.11 -18.44
C ILE A 460 -0.84 6.10 -18.49
N GLU A 461 -0.64 4.91 -17.92
CA GLU A 461 -1.69 3.90 -17.94
C GLU A 461 -2.93 4.38 -17.14
N GLY A 462 -4.10 4.37 -17.79
CA GLY A 462 -5.35 4.80 -17.17
C GLY A 462 -5.59 6.32 -17.20
N ASN A 463 -4.68 7.11 -17.79
CA ASN A 463 -4.92 8.52 -18.11
C ASN A 463 -4.81 8.73 -19.62
N LYS A 464 -5.88 9.24 -20.24
CA LYS A 464 -5.93 9.47 -21.69
C LYS A 464 -5.24 10.76 -22.13
N GLU A 465 -4.89 11.64 -21.19
CA GLU A 465 -4.17 12.88 -21.47
C GLU A 465 -2.66 12.70 -21.20
N PRO A 466 -1.83 12.58 -22.25
CA PRO A 466 -0.40 12.40 -22.06
C PRO A 466 0.28 13.71 -21.62
N VAL A 467 1.28 13.59 -20.76
CA VAL A 467 2.11 14.71 -20.32
C VAL A 467 3.18 14.99 -21.38
N ARG A 468 3.40 16.26 -21.74
CA ARG A 468 4.33 16.64 -22.82
C ARG A 468 5.42 17.57 -22.31
N LEU A 469 6.66 17.34 -22.74
CA LEU A 469 7.83 18.18 -22.45
C LEU A 469 8.55 18.54 -23.74
N ARG A 470 8.77 19.84 -23.98
CA ARG A 470 9.48 20.33 -25.18
C ARG A 470 10.99 20.26 -24.96
N LEU A 471 11.73 19.82 -25.98
CA LEU A 471 13.20 19.79 -26.00
C LEU A 471 13.71 20.70 -27.11
N ILE A 472 14.71 21.52 -26.81
CA ILE A 472 15.33 22.45 -27.77
C ILE A 472 16.84 22.38 -27.64
N GLY A 473 17.55 22.21 -28.76
CA GLY A 473 19.01 22.28 -28.82
C GLY A 473 19.48 22.82 -30.16
N GLU A 474 20.73 23.27 -30.24
CA GLU A 474 21.35 23.75 -31.47
C GLU A 474 22.65 22.98 -31.74
N GLY A 475 22.76 22.37 -32.92
CA GLY A 475 23.99 21.75 -33.38
C GLY A 475 24.90 22.78 -34.07
N ILE A 476 26.16 22.87 -33.65
CA ILE A 476 27.18 23.73 -34.30
C ILE A 476 28.33 22.87 -34.83
N ILE A 477 28.66 23.01 -36.11
CA ILE A 477 29.80 22.33 -36.74
C ILE A 477 31.08 23.17 -36.56
N PRO A 478 32.25 22.56 -36.29
CA PRO A 478 33.53 23.27 -36.30
C PRO A 478 33.84 23.85 -37.69
N GLU A 479 34.25 25.12 -37.76
CA GLU A 479 34.53 25.85 -38.99
C GLU A 479 35.89 26.57 -38.90
N LEU A 480 36.71 26.40 -39.94
CA LEU A 480 38.01 27.05 -40.09
C LEU A 480 37.99 27.96 -41.32
N SER A 481 38.51 29.17 -41.16
CA SER A 481 38.76 30.12 -42.23
C SER A 481 40.22 29.99 -42.69
N ILE A 482 40.41 29.56 -43.94
CA ILE A 482 41.73 29.44 -44.58
C ILE A 482 41.92 30.64 -45.51
N SER A 483 43.01 31.40 -45.33
CA SER A 483 43.22 32.65 -46.08
C SER A 483 43.52 32.44 -47.57
N ARG A 484 44.11 31.29 -47.92
CA ARG A 484 44.51 30.90 -49.29
C ARG A 484 44.40 29.40 -49.46
N ASN A 485 43.71 28.97 -50.50
CA ASN A 485 43.49 27.53 -50.80
C ASN A 485 44.41 27.01 -51.93
N VAL A 486 45.25 27.88 -52.50
CA VAL A 486 46.21 27.55 -53.56
C VAL A 486 47.55 28.20 -53.22
N LEU A 487 48.63 27.41 -53.24
CA LEU A 487 50.01 27.87 -53.08
C LEU A 487 50.76 27.66 -54.40
N GLU A 488 51.24 28.72 -55.01
CA GLU A 488 51.97 28.67 -56.29
C GLU A 488 53.46 28.88 -56.06
N PHE A 489 54.23 27.80 -56.18
CA PHE A 489 55.68 27.87 -56.07
C PHE A 489 56.32 28.16 -57.44
N PRO A 490 57.22 29.16 -57.55
CA PRO A 490 57.96 29.39 -58.78
C PRO A 490 58.94 28.25 -59.07
N PRO A 491 59.42 28.08 -60.33
CA PRO A 491 60.40 27.06 -60.68
C PRO A 491 61.66 27.14 -59.81
N VAL A 492 62.05 26.01 -59.20
CA VAL A 492 63.20 25.90 -58.30
C VAL A 492 64.28 24.98 -58.89
N LEU A 493 65.54 25.32 -58.64
CA LEU A 493 66.71 24.53 -59.06
C LEU A 493 66.85 23.26 -58.19
N PRO A 494 67.23 22.10 -58.77
CA PRO A 494 67.59 20.92 -57.99
C PRO A 494 68.72 21.25 -57.00
N PHE A 495 68.59 20.81 -55.74
CA PHE A 495 69.54 21.08 -54.64
C PHE A 495 69.66 22.57 -54.22
N GLY A 496 68.73 23.43 -54.65
CA GLY A 496 68.62 24.81 -54.16
C GLY A 496 68.05 24.91 -52.74
N SER A 497 68.04 26.14 -52.19
CA SER A 497 67.36 26.42 -50.93
C SER A 497 65.86 26.15 -51.03
N ALA A 498 65.27 25.53 -50.00
CA ALA A 498 63.84 25.23 -49.96
C ALA A 498 63.00 26.50 -50.12
N GLY A 499 62.06 26.48 -51.06
CA GLY A 499 61.06 27.55 -51.20
C GLY A 499 60.03 27.44 -50.07
N THR A 500 59.76 28.53 -49.37
CA THR A 500 58.77 28.60 -48.30
C THR A 500 57.64 29.55 -48.69
N ASP A 501 56.40 29.08 -48.62
CA ASP A 501 55.18 29.91 -48.69
C ASP A 501 54.32 29.61 -47.45
N SER A 502 53.40 30.50 -47.11
CA SER A 502 52.57 30.38 -45.90
C SER A 502 51.14 30.88 -46.12
N PHE A 503 50.20 30.30 -45.38
CA PHE A 503 48.81 30.72 -45.31
C PHE A 503 48.36 30.78 -43.86
N ILE A 504 47.27 31.50 -43.60
CA ILE A 504 46.70 31.69 -42.27
C ILE A 504 45.48 30.80 -42.12
N VAL A 505 45.42 30.05 -41.02
CA VAL A 505 44.24 29.33 -40.55
C VAL A 505 43.67 30.07 -39.36
N LYS A 506 42.38 30.42 -39.40
CA LYS A 506 41.67 31.11 -38.33
C LYS A 506 40.47 30.26 -37.88
N ASN A 507 40.38 29.98 -36.59
CA ASN A 507 39.19 29.35 -36.00
C ASN A 507 38.00 30.32 -36.10
N ALA A 508 36.93 29.90 -36.78
CA ALA A 508 35.69 30.67 -36.93
C ALA A 508 34.59 30.20 -35.96
N SER A 509 34.82 29.13 -35.22
CA SER A 509 33.88 28.55 -34.25
C SER A 509 33.91 29.25 -32.88
N PRO A 510 32.81 29.16 -32.11
CA PRO A 510 32.74 29.69 -30.74
C PRO A 510 33.47 28.82 -29.69
N PHE A 511 34.09 27.72 -30.10
CA PHE A 511 34.82 26.78 -29.25
C PHE A 511 36.20 26.44 -29.84
N PRO A 512 37.14 25.93 -29.03
CA PRO A 512 38.44 25.47 -29.53
C PRO A 512 38.29 24.35 -30.57
N VAL A 513 39.01 24.45 -31.68
CA VAL A 513 39.00 23.46 -32.77
C VAL A 513 40.39 22.87 -32.92
N GLU A 514 40.46 21.55 -32.95
CA GLU A 514 41.64 20.79 -33.35
C GLU A 514 41.55 20.48 -34.84
N TYR A 515 42.67 20.64 -35.55
CA TYR A 515 42.77 20.32 -36.97
C TYR A 515 44.08 19.58 -37.22
N TRP A 516 44.04 18.64 -38.16
CA TRP A 516 45.18 17.82 -38.54
C TRP A 516 45.20 17.64 -40.05
N PHE A 517 46.34 17.18 -40.57
CA PHE A 517 46.48 16.77 -41.95
C PHE A 517 46.53 15.24 -41.98
N PRO A 518 45.51 14.53 -42.50
CA PRO A 518 45.43 13.06 -42.40
C PRO A 518 46.67 12.32 -42.90
N ASN A 519 47.37 12.86 -43.91
CA ASN A 519 48.56 12.23 -44.50
C ASN A 519 49.86 12.54 -43.75
N TYR A 520 49.84 13.41 -42.75
CA TYR A 520 51.02 13.89 -42.03
C TYR A 520 50.87 13.79 -40.50
N ASP A 521 49.77 13.21 -40.03
CA ASP A 521 49.47 13.02 -38.61
C ASP A 521 49.34 11.51 -38.31
N GLU A 522 50.48 10.92 -37.95
CA GLU A 522 50.54 9.50 -37.56
C GLU A 522 49.80 9.24 -36.25
N GLU A 523 49.75 10.22 -35.34
CA GLU A 523 49.12 10.11 -34.02
C GLU A 523 47.59 9.99 -34.17
N TYR A 524 46.98 10.80 -35.03
CA TYR A 524 45.54 10.68 -35.34
C TYR A 524 45.17 9.29 -35.87
N SER A 525 45.98 8.74 -36.78
CA SER A 525 45.72 7.43 -37.38
C SER A 525 45.81 6.31 -36.34
N GLU A 526 46.75 6.41 -35.40
CA GLU A 526 46.85 5.50 -34.26
C GLU A 526 45.66 5.62 -33.31
N GLU A 527 45.22 6.83 -32.98
CA GLU A 527 44.06 7.04 -32.13
C GLU A 527 42.77 6.45 -32.73
N GLN A 528 42.53 6.65 -34.04
CA GLN A 528 41.36 6.06 -34.71
C GLN A 528 41.38 4.53 -34.68
N PHE A 529 42.55 3.93 -34.91
CA PHE A 529 42.71 2.48 -34.83
C PHE A 529 42.45 1.94 -33.42
N LEU A 530 42.92 2.64 -32.38
CA LEU A 530 42.66 2.27 -30.99
C LEU A 530 41.17 2.36 -30.62
N ILE A 531 40.48 3.43 -31.05
CA ILE A 531 39.04 3.60 -30.83
C ILE A 531 38.27 2.46 -31.51
N HIS A 532 38.55 2.19 -32.78
CA HIS A 532 37.89 1.12 -33.53
C HIS A 532 38.11 -0.25 -32.89
N THR A 533 39.37 -0.55 -32.55
CA THR A 533 39.75 -1.79 -31.84
C THR A 533 38.97 -1.94 -30.54
N TYR A 534 38.83 -0.88 -29.75
CA TYR A 534 38.08 -0.89 -28.50
C TYR A 534 36.59 -1.17 -28.73
N LEU A 535 35.95 -0.49 -29.68
CA LEU A 535 34.52 -0.66 -29.97
C LEU A 535 34.20 -2.09 -30.41
N VAL A 536 34.98 -2.65 -31.33
CA VAL A 536 34.79 -4.02 -31.84
C VAL A 536 35.05 -5.04 -30.73
N TYR A 537 36.16 -4.91 -30.01
CA TYR A 537 36.53 -5.84 -28.94
C TYR A 537 35.50 -5.92 -27.80
N HIS A 538 34.92 -4.79 -27.43
CA HIS A 538 33.88 -4.73 -26.40
C HIS A 538 32.46 -4.94 -26.95
N ASN A 539 32.33 -5.06 -28.27
CA ASN A 539 31.06 -5.14 -28.99
C ASN A 539 30.11 -4.00 -28.57
N ILE A 540 30.61 -2.76 -28.67
CA ILE A 540 29.91 -1.52 -28.34
C ILE A 540 29.74 -0.73 -29.64
N SER A 541 28.52 -0.29 -29.94
CA SER A 541 28.25 0.54 -31.12
C SER A 541 28.51 2.03 -30.88
N THR A 542 28.31 2.51 -29.66
CA THR A 542 28.51 3.92 -29.32
C THR A 542 29.09 4.08 -27.91
N LEU A 543 30.20 4.80 -27.82
CA LEU A 543 30.89 5.12 -26.58
C LEU A 543 30.98 6.64 -26.45
N LEU A 544 30.49 7.18 -25.34
CA LEU A 544 30.70 8.57 -24.98
C LEU A 544 31.97 8.68 -24.15
N ILE A 545 32.89 9.50 -24.63
CA ILE A 545 34.13 9.85 -23.92
C ILE A 545 34.01 11.26 -23.32
N PRO A 546 34.77 11.58 -22.28
CA PRO A 546 34.86 12.95 -21.76
C PRO A 546 35.28 13.93 -22.85
N GLU A 547 34.81 15.17 -22.75
CA GLU A 547 35.25 16.23 -23.65
C GLU A 547 36.76 16.43 -23.52
N ARG A 548 37.48 16.20 -24.63
CA ARG A 548 38.93 16.38 -24.76
C ARG A 548 39.26 17.80 -25.17
N ARG A 549 40.32 18.36 -24.60
CA ARG A 549 40.91 19.60 -25.11
C ARG A 549 41.69 19.33 -26.39
N PRO A 550 41.81 20.31 -27.31
CA PRO A 550 42.68 20.17 -28.47
C PRO A 550 44.09 19.74 -28.08
N GLY A 551 44.60 18.66 -28.70
CA GLY A 551 45.93 18.08 -28.44
C GLY A 551 46.03 17.20 -27.18
N GLU A 552 44.96 16.99 -26.43
CA GLU A 552 44.92 16.02 -25.33
C GLU A 552 44.84 14.60 -25.89
N LYS A 553 45.61 13.64 -25.39
CA LYS A 553 45.63 12.25 -25.90
C LYS A 553 44.37 11.45 -25.53
N LEU A 554 44.13 10.34 -26.21
CA LEU A 554 43.12 9.35 -25.81
C LEU A 554 43.30 8.89 -24.35
N PRO A 555 42.19 8.61 -23.63
CA PRO A 555 42.24 7.98 -22.31
C PRO A 555 43.07 6.68 -22.33
N GLU A 556 43.82 6.40 -21.26
CA GLU A 556 44.73 5.25 -21.20
C GLU A 556 44.05 3.90 -21.41
N ILE A 557 42.76 3.80 -21.12
CA ILE A 557 41.97 2.58 -21.29
C ILE A 557 42.04 2.01 -22.71
N PHE A 558 42.08 2.86 -23.75
CA PHE A 558 42.19 2.41 -25.14
C PHE A 558 43.53 1.69 -25.39
N ASN A 559 44.62 2.24 -24.83
CA ASN A 559 45.95 1.64 -24.91
C ASN A 559 46.05 0.35 -24.08
N MET A 560 45.40 0.32 -22.90
CA MET A 560 45.34 -0.86 -22.05
C MET A 560 44.63 -2.02 -22.77
N THR A 561 43.45 -1.77 -23.34
CA THR A 561 42.70 -2.77 -24.13
C THR A 561 43.54 -3.29 -25.29
N PHE A 562 44.21 -2.40 -26.01
CA PHE A 562 45.09 -2.79 -27.10
C PHE A 562 46.28 -3.66 -26.65
N SER A 563 46.90 -3.33 -25.51
CA SER A 563 47.96 -4.15 -24.92
C SER A 563 47.48 -5.56 -24.57
N GLN A 564 46.26 -5.70 -24.05
CA GLN A 564 45.71 -7.01 -23.74
C GLN A 564 45.42 -7.84 -24.98
N ILE A 565 44.89 -7.22 -26.05
CA ILE A 565 44.67 -7.90 -27.33
C ILE A 565 46.01 -8.41 -27.86
N LYS A 566 47.06 -7.59 -27.78
CA LYS A 566 48.43 -8.01 -28.12
C LYS A 566 48.88 -9.20 -27.27
N ASP A 567 48.67 -9.18 -25.96
CA ASP A 567 49.06 -10.29 -25.08
C ASP A 567 48.27 -11.58 -25.39
N ALA A 568 46.98 -11.48 -25.72
CA ALA A 568 46.15 -12.61 -26.12
C ALA A 568 46.61 -13.22 -27.46
N ILE A 569 46.94 -12.38 -28.44
CA ILE A 569 47.53 -12.81 -29.71
C ILE A 569 48.90 -13.47 -29.46
N ARG A 570 49.74 -12.87 -28.60
CA ARG A 570 51.04 -13.43 -28.19
C ARG A 570 50.88 -14.85 -27.65
N GLN A 571 49.93 -15.06 -26.73
CA GLN A 571 49.64 -16.38 -26.16
C GLN A 571 49.17 -17.38 -27.21
N LYS A 572 48.21 -17.02 -28.08
CA LYS A 572 47.74 -17.90 -29.16
C LYS A 572 48.87 -18.32 -30.11
N LEU A 573 49.78 -17.40 -30.45
CA LEU A 573 50.92 -17.68 -31.31
C LEU A 573 51.94 -18.60 -30.62
N LEU A 574 52.20 -18.38 -29.32
CA LEU A 574 53.06 -19.24 -28.51
C LEU A 574 52.49 -20.67 -28.41
N GLU A 575 51.18 -20.82 -28.15
CA GLU A 575 50.49 -22.10 -28.10
C GLU A 575 50.50 -22.86 -29.44
N ALA A 576 50.36 -22.13 -30.56
CA ALA A 576 50.40 -22.71 -31.90
C ALA A 576 51.81 -23.16 -32.32
N SER A 577 52.87 -22.53 -31.79
CA SER A 577 54.25 -22.73 -32.25
C SER A 577 54.94 -24.00 -31.73
N LYS A 578 54.47 -24.64 -30.64
CA LYS A 578 55.00 -25.88 -30.02
C LYS A 578 56.53 -25.91 -29.70
N GLU A 579 57.29 -24.85 -29.95
CA GLU A 579 58.72 -24.71 -29.62
C GLU A 579 58.96 -23.47 -28.75
N GLU A 580 59.76 -23.62 -27.69
CA GLU A 580 60.23 -22.51 -26.85
C GLU A 580 61.16 -21.60 -27.66
N THR A 581 60.59 -20.61 -28.34
CA THR A 581 61.33 -19.54 -29.01
C THR A 581 61.78 -18.50 -27.97
N LEU A 582 63.08 -18.15 -27.99
CA LEU A 582 63.70 -17.17 -27.08
C LEU A 582 63.38 -15.70 -27.40
N GLN A 583 62.65 -15.44 -28.50
CA GLN A 583 62.30 -14.10 -28.98
C GLN A 583 60.77 -13.94 -29.02
N ASP A 584 60.29 -12.80 -28.53
CA ASP A 584 58.87 -12.47 -28.52
C ASP A 584 58.31 -12.41 -29.95
N PRO A 585 57.30 -13.22 -30.31
CA PRO A 585 56.78 -13.30 -31.68
C PRO A 585 56.25 -11.96 -32.21
N LEU A 586 55.86 -11.03 -31.33
CA LEU A 586 55.39 -9.69 -31.71
C LEU A 586 56.52 -8.67 -31.91
N THR A 587 57.77 -8.97 -31.51
CA THR A 587 58.91 -8.04 -31.71
C THR A 587 59.45 -8.02 -33.14
N ILE A 588 59.03 -8.95 -33.99
CA ILE A 588 59.48 -9.11 -35.38
C ILE A 588 58.44 -8.52 -36.37
N CYS A 589 57.21 -8.26 -35.92
CA CYS A 589 56.14 -7.73 -36.75
C CYS A 589 56.31 -6.23 -37.03
N ASP A 590 56.11 -5.83 -38.28
CA ASP A 590 55.91 -4.44 -38.64
C ASP A 590 54.50 -3.94 -38.24
N LYS A 591 54.28 -2.62 -38.34
CA LYS A 591 53.03 -1.97 -37.94
C LYS A 591 51.82 -2.51 -38.72
N GLU A 592 52.00 -2.86 -39.99
CA GLU A 592 50.94 -3.33 -40.90
C GLU A 592 50.55 -4.78 -40.59
N GLN A 593 51.53 -5.65 -40.35
CA GLN A 593 51.32 -7.03 -39.91
C GLN A 593 50.60 -7.09 -38.56
N LEU A 594 50.95 -6.21 -37.62
CA LEU A 594 50.31 -6.18 -36.30
C LEU A 594 48.85 -5.73 -36.39
N VAL A 595 48.54 -4.75 -37.25
CA VAL A 595 47.16 -4.32 -37.52
C VAL A 595 46.33 -5.47 -38.13
N ALA A 596 46.89 -6.22 -39.08
CA ALA A 596 46.23 -7.38 -39.67
C ALA A 596 45.93 -8.48 -38.64
N MET A 597 46.90 -8.83 -37.77
CA MET A 597 46.70 -9.83 -36.72
C MET A 597 45.64 -9.42 -35.69
N VAL A 598 45.54 -8.12 -35.39
CA VAL A 598 44.50 -7.59 -34.50
C VAL A 598 43.13 -7.68 -35.19
N SER A 599 43.03 -7.35 -36.47
CA SER A 599 41.80 -7.51 -37.25
C SER A 599 41.33 -8.97 -37.27
N ASP A 600 42.21 -9.93 -37.60
CA ASP A 600 41.88 -11.36 -37.63
C ASP A 600 41.41 -11.88 -36.25
N TYR A 601 42.01 -11.36 -35.17
CA TYR A 601 41.60 -11.70 -33.81
C TYR A 601 40.20 -11.17 -33.47
N LEU A 602 39.86 -9.96 -33.96
CA LEU A 602 38.55 -9.33 -33.77
C LEU A 602 37.46 -10.00 -34.62
N ASP A 603 37.75 -10.35 -35.86
CA ASP A 603 36.80 -11.06 -36.75
C ASP A 603 36.41 -12.42 -36.15
N GLY A 604 37.37 -13.11 -35.51
CA GLY A 604 37.10 -14.36 -34.78
C GLY A 604 36.24 -14.21 -33.51
N LEU A 605 35.97 -12.98 -33.05
CA LEU A 605 35.06 -12.68 -31.94
C LEU A 605 33.62 -12.38 -32.41
N GLU A 606 33.42 -12.01 -33.68
CA GLU A 606 32.14 -11.52 -34.22
C GLU A 606 31.13 -12.64 -34.54
N ASP A 607 31.59 -13.89 -34.71
CA ASP A 607 30.82 -15.07 -35.19
C ASP A 607 29.67 -15.59 -34.28
N HIS A 608 29.29 -14.88 -33.20
CA HIS A 608 28.37 -15.41 -32.17
C HIS A 608 27.18 -14.51 -31.79
N LEU A 609 26.83 -13.47 -32.56
CA LEU A 609 25.87 -12.48 -32.07
C LEU A 609 24.79 -12.11 -33.09
N GLU A 610 23.62 -12.74 -32.96
CA GLU A 610 22.38 -12.27 -33.58
C GLU A 610 21.97 -10.91 -32.97
N THR A 611 21.69 -9.94 -33.85
CA THR A 611 21.17 -8.61 -33.52
C THR A 611 19.65 -8.64 -33.51
N GLY A 612 19.04 -8.70 -32.34
CA GLY A 612 17.62 -8.37 -32.16
C GLY A 612 17.44 -6.86 -31.96
N ASP A 613 16.49 -6.27 -32.68
CA ASP A 613 16.06 -4.89 -32.50
C ASP A 613 15.33 -4.72 -31.17
N THR A 614 15.73 -3.74 -30.36
CA THR A 614 15.08 -3.39 -29.11
C THR A 614 15.04 -1.89 -28.85
N ASP A 615 13.90 -1.42 -28.33
CA ASP A 615 13.55 0.01 -28.21
C ASP A 615 13.98 0.70 -26.90
N GLY A 616 14.85 0.07 -26.10
CA GLY A 616 15.38 0.66 -24.86
C GLY A 616 16.86 0.98 -24.99
N TRP A 617 17.40 1.97 -24.28
CA TRP A 617 18.86 2.19 -24.15
C TRP A 617 19.27 2.10 -22.68
N THR A 618 20.42 1.50 -22.38
CA THR A 618 21.06 1.62 -21.06
C THR A 618 22.26 2.55 -21.15
N THR A 619 22.42 3.42 -20.14
CA THR A 619 23.66 4.18 -19.95
C THR A 619 24.42 3.58 -18.80
N VAL A 620 25.65 3.16 -19.07
CA VAL A 620 26.56 2.62 -18.05
C VAL A 620 27.69 3.60 -17.92
N CYS A 621 27.72 4.34 -16.81
CA CYS A 621 28.76 5.31 -16.52
C CYS A 621 29.83 4.68 -15.63
N ASP A 622 31.07 4.71 -16.12
CA ASP A 622 32.26 4.48 -15.29
C ASP A 622 32.78 5.83 -14.81
N GLU A 623 32.73 6.11 -13.50
CA GLU A 623 33.15 7.41 -12.96
C GLU A 623 34.68 7.56 -12.89
N GLU A 624 35.44 6.47 -12.90
CA GLU A 624 36.91 6.51 -12.85
C GLU A 624 37.49 6.86 -14.22
N THR A 625 36.95 6.24 -15.28
CA THR A 625 37.38 6.48 -16.67
C THR A 625 36.52 7.54 -17.36
N LYS A 626 35.41 7.95 -16.72
CA LYS A 626 34.39 8.88 -17.23
C LYS A 626 33.80 8.46 -18.59
N LEU A 627 33.83 7.17 -18.89
CA LEU A 627 33.23 6.59 -20.09
C LEU A 627 31.74 6.32 -19.86
N SER A 628 30.91 6.58 -20.87
CA SER A 628 29.50 6.18 -20.85
C SER A 628 29.16 5.32 -22.06
N ILE A 629 28.79 4.06 -21.81
CA ILE A 629 28.34 3.14 -22.84
C ILE A 629 26.87 3.42 -23.13
N MET A 630 26.51 3.56 -24.41
CA MET A 630 25.11 3.64 -24.84
C MET A 630 24.81 2.43 -25.74
N GLU A 631 24.13 1.43 -25.19
CA GLU A 631 23.68 0.25 -25.94
C GLU A 631 22.15 0.08 -25.89
N PRO A 632 21.53 -0.43 -26.97
CA PRO A 632 20.15 -0.83 -26.94
C PRO A 632 19.96 -2.03 -25.98
N VAL A 633 18.89 -2.03 -25.19
CA VAL A 633 18.56 -3.05 -24.19
C VAL A 633 18.09 -4.30 -24.90
N LYS A 634 18.93 -5.32 -25.05
CA LYS A 634 18.46 -6.62 -25.59
C LYS A 634 17.52 -7.30 -24.59
N VAL A 635 16.24 -7.41 -24.92
CA VAL A 635 15.22 -8.14 -24.15
C VAL A 635 14.64 -9.20 -25.07
N ASP A 636 14.89 -10.48 -24.76
CA ASP A 636 13.98 -11.56 -25.12
C ASP A 636 13.13 -11.85 -23.88
N GLU A 637 11.81 -11.74 -24.01
CA GLU A 637 10.87 -12.20 -23.00
C GLU A 637 10.86 -13.73 -22.99
N ASP A 638 11.60 -14.34 -22.07
CA ASP A 638 11.26 -15.65 -21.51
C ASP A 638 11.97 -15.85 -20.17
N ALA A 639 11.26 -15.61 -19.07
CA ALA A 639 11.75 -15.97 -17.74
C ALA A 639 10.61 -16.51 -16.86
N ASN A 640 10.03 -17.63 -17.27
CA ASN A 640 9.35 -18.52 -16.34
C ASN A 640 10.39 -19.50 -15.77
N THR A 641 11.11 -19.13 -14.71
CA THR A 641 11.49 -20.03 -13.58
C THR A 641 12.32 -19.32 -12.51
N ARG A 642 12.04 -19.72 -11.26
CA ARG A 642 12.40 -19.07 -9.99
C ARG A 642 13.86 -19.26 -9.57
N ASN A 643 14.53 -18.15 -9.27
CA ASN A 643 15.24 -17.80 -8.02
C ASN A 643 16.00 -16.49 -8.28
N ALA A 644 15.85 -15.48 -7.42
CA ALA A 644 16.50 -14.20 -7.64
C ALA A 644 18.03 -14.33 -7.56
N PHE A 645 18.74 -13.95 -8.62
CA PHE A 645 20.19 -14.10 -8.73
C PHE A 645 20.83 -12.76 -9.09
N PHE A 646 21.78 -12.32 -8.26
CA PHE A 646 22.55 -11.09 -8.46
C PHE A 646 23.98 -11.44 -8.82
N VAL A 647 24.51 -10.85 -9.89
CA VAL A 647 25.96 -10.86 -10.15
C VAL A 647 26.52 -9.50 -9.83
N ILE A 648 27.29 -9.42 -8.75
CA ILE A 648 28.00 -8.19 -8.36
C ILE A 648 29.39 -8.25 -8.96
N VAL A 649 29.72 -7.28 -9.81
CA VAL A 649 31.04 -7.13 -10.40
C VAL A 649 31.66 -5.87 -9.83
N HIS A 650 32.77 -6.04 -9.12
CA HIS A 650 33.54 -4.97 -8.49
C HIS A 650 35.02 -5.10 -8.83
N GLY A 651 35.74 -3.99 -8.87
CA GLY A 651 37.17 -3.94 -9.17
C GLY A 651 37.80 -2.61 -8.74
N GLY A 652 39.12 -2.56 -8.67
CA GLY A 652 39.87 -1.34 -8.38
C GLY A 652 40.02 -0.43 -9.61
N PRO A 653 40.59 0.78 -9.43
CA PRO A 653 40.80 1.72 -10.52
C PRO A 653 41.49 1.11 -11.72
N SER A 654 40.89 1.25 -12.90
CA SER A 654 41.44 0.74 -14.19
C SER A 654 41.39 -0.79 -14.36
N THR A 655 40.61 -1.51 -13.56
CA THR A 655 40.35 -2.94 -13.80
C THR A 655 39.15 -3.12 -14.74
N GLU A 656 39.16 -4.14 -15.60
CA GLU A 656 38.12 -4.34 -16.63
C GLU A 656 36.76 -4.83 -16.08
N TYR A 657 36.39 -4.49 -14.84
CA TYR A 657 35.17 -5.00 -14.22
C TYR A 657 33.90 -4.61 -15.00
N HIS A 658 33.89 -3.45 -15.67
CA HIS A 658 32.82 -3.07 -16.60
C HIS A 658 32.67 -4.05 -17.78
N LYS A 659 33.79 -4.54 -18.33
CA LYS A 659 33.79 -5.54 -19.42
C LYS A 659 33.32 -6.90 -18.92
N VAL A 660 33.72 -7.30 -17.71
CA VAL A 660 33.25 -8.54 -17.08
C VAL A 660 31.75 -8.45 -16.81
N ALA A 661 31.26 -7.33 -16.26
CA ALA A 661 29.84 -7.09 -16.03
C ALA A 661 29.02 -7.07 -17.32
N CYS A 662 29.52 -6.40 -18.36
CA CYS A 662 28.90 -6.36 -19.67
C CYS A 662 28.89 -7.75 -20.32
N THR A 663 29.97 -8.52 -20.23
CA THR A 663 30.06 -9.89 -20.77
C THR A 663 29.11 -10.84 -20.05
N ILE A 664 29.03 -10.73 -18.71
CA ILE A 664 28.12 -11.53 -17.89
C ILE A 664 26.67 -11.16 -18.17
N SER A 665 26.33 -9.87 -18.20
CA SER A 665 25.00 -9.37 -18.56
C SER A 665 24.59 -9.84 -19.96
N LYS A 666 25.50 -9.77 -20.95
CA LYS A 666 25.29 -10.27 -22.32
C LYS A 666 25.09 -11.80 -22.35
N LYS A 667 25.91 -12.59 -21.63
CA LYS A 667 25.80 -14.06 -21.61
C LYS A 667 24.58 -14.59 -20.84
N LEU A 668 24.24 -13.96 -19.71
CA LEU A 668 23.16 -14.39 -18.82
C LEU A 668 21.82 -13.69 -19.11
N ARG A 669 21.80 -12.71 -20.02
CA ARG A 669 20.61 -11.91 -20.38
C ARG A 669 20.01 -11.15 -19.18
N PHE A 670 20.86 -10.60 -18.31
CA PHE A 670 20.42 -9.84 -17.13
C PHE A 670 20.51 -8.32 -17.37
N PRO A 671 19.56 -7.52 -16.86
CA PRO A 671 19.68 -6.07 -16.88
C PRO A 671 20.86 -5.63 -16.01
N MET A 672 21.65 -4.68 -16.50
CA MET A 672 22.84 -4.18 -15.81
C MET A 672 22.56 -2.83 -15.15
N TYR A 673 22.93 -2.67 -13.89
CA TYR A 673 22.74 -1.43 -13.13
C TYR A 673 24.02 -0.98 -12.42
N SER A 674 24.23 0.34 -12.34
CA SER A 674 25.29 0.93 -11.52
C SER A 674 24.80 1.17 -10.10
N VAL A 675 25.48 0.56 -9.12
CA VAL A 675 25.15 0.75 -7.69
C VAL A 675 25.42 2.21 -7.27
N ASN A 676 26.40 2.87 -7.87
CA ASN A 676 26.67 4.29 -7.60
C ASN A 676 25.52 5.18 -8.07
N TYR A 677 24.95 4.92 -9.24
CA TYR A 677 23.79 5.66 -9.71
C TYR A 677 22.58 5.44 -8.81
N MET A 678 22.37 4.21 -8.31
CA MET A 678 21.30 3.93 -7.33
C MET A 678 21.49 4.69 -6.01
N ILE A 679 22.72 4.76 -5.50
CA ILE A 679 23.04 5.52 -4.29
C ILE A 679 22.80 7.01 -4.56
N LEU A 680 23.35 7.55 -5.64
CA LEU A 680 23.20 8.97 -5.99
C LEU A 680 21.74 9.33 -6.17
N GLU A 681 20.95 8.52 -6.88
CA GLU A 681 19.51 8.73 -7.07
C GLU A 681 18.75 8.84 -5.74
N GLU A 682 19.02 7.94 -4.78
CA GLU A 682 18.40 8.00 -3.45
C GLU A 682 18.86 9.21 -2.64
N LEU A 683 20.13 9.61 -2.78
CA LEU A 683 20.65 10.82 -2.14
C LEU A 683 20.06 12.08 -2.74
N VAL A 684 19.87 12.18 -4.06
CA VAL A 684 19.25 13.37 -4.65
C VAL A 684 17.75 13.43 -4.28
N ASN A 685 17.05 12.29 -4.32
CA ASN A 685 15.65 12.20 -3.88
C ASN A 685 15.48 12.60 -2.40
N ASN A 686 16.46 12.26 -1.56
CA ASN A 686 16.55 12.63 -0.14
C ASN A 686 15.28 12.34 0.70
N THR A 687 14.50 11.31 0.31
CA THR A 687 13.21 11.00 0.97
C THR A 687 13.36 10.04 2.13
N SER A 688 14.28 9.07 2.04
CA SER A 688 14.54 8.09 3.10
C SER A 688 15.31 8.70 4.26
N HIS A 689 15.08 8.19 5.48
CA HIS A 689 15.82 8.61 6.67
C HIS A 689 17.34 8.47 6.45
N THR A 690 17.73 7.33 5.87
CA THR A 690 19.11 6.98 5.55
C THR A 690 19.74 7.94 4.54
N ALA A 691 19.02 8.32 3.48
CA ALA A 691 19.51 9.32 2.50
C ALA A 691 19.75 10.69 3.17
N LYS A 692 18.83 11.12 4.04
CA LYS A 692 18.96 12.38 4.80
C LYS A 692 20.17 12.37 5.71
N GLU A 693 20.45 11.26 6.38
CA GLU A 693 21.63 11.11 7.23
C GLU A 693 22.94 11.14 6.43
N ILE A 694 23.00 10.47 5.27
CA ILE A 694 24.18 10.49 4.40
C ILE A 694 24.41 11.91 3.85
N ASN A 695 23.36 12.59 3.37
CA ASN A 695 23.45 13.99 2.91
C ASN A 695 23.87 14.94 4.04
N ALA A 696 23.36 14.76 5.25
CA ALA A 696 23.78 15.52 6.43
C ALA A 696 25.29 15.34 6.71
N CYS A 697 25.81 14.11 6.58
CA CYS A 697 27.24 13.83 6.73
C CYS A 697 28.09 14.53 5.67
N ILE A 698 27.66 14.50 4.40
CA ILE A 698 28.33 15.18 3.28
C ILE A 698 28.36 16.70 3.54
N ASN A 699 27.20 17.29 3.84
CA ASN A 699 27.05 18.72 4.10
C ASN A 699 27.91 19.19 5.29
N LYS A 700 27.93 18.42 6.38
CA LYS A 700 28.77 18.70 7.57
C LYS A 700 30.26 18.73 7.23
N ARG A 701 30.72 17.86 6.32
CA ARG A 701 32.14 17.74 5.96
C ARG A 701 32.64 18.89 5.08
N ILE A 702 31.76 19.48 4.25
CA ILE A 702 32.06 20.65 3.42
C ILE A 702 31.77 21.99 4.12
N GLY A 703 31.23 21.95 5.36
CA GLY A 703 31.03 23.13 6.21
C GLY A 703 29.66 23.78 6.12
N ILE A 704 28.64 23.10 5.57
CA ILE A 704 27.25 23.55 5.54
C ILE A 704 26.58 23.15 6.88
N VAL A 705 26.07 24.13 7.63
CA VAL A 705 25.36 23.91 8.92
C VAL A 705 23.86 23.91 8.68
N HIS A 706 23.16 22.98 9.34
CA HIS A 706 21.80 22.49 9.07
C HIS A 706 20.62 23.48 9.13
N ASP A 707 20.84 24.80 9.20
CA ASP A 707 19.78 25.76 9.58
C ASP A 707 19.64 26.99 8.66
N GLN A 708 20.12 26.90 7.41
CA GLN A 708 19.91 27.99 6.43
C GLN A 708 19.37 27.43 5.11
N GLN A 709 18.03 27.37 5.01
CA GLN A 709 17.29 26.97 3.80
C GLN A 709 17.68 27.77 2.55
N ASN A 710 18.28 28.95 2.70
CA ASN A 710 18.62 29.83 1.57
C ASN A 710 19.99 29.54 0.90
N TYR A 711 20.85 28.69 1.46
CA TYR A 711 22.17 28.44 0.85
C TYR A 711 22.14 27.44 -0.31
N GLU A 712 21.11 26.59 -0.42
CA GLU A 712 21.03 25.61 -1.53
C GLU A 712 20.66 26.26 -2.88
N GLU A 713 19.94 27.39 -2.86
CA GLU A 713 19.59 28.13 -4.08
C GLU A 713 20.76 28.97 -4.62
N ASP A 714 21.73 29.37 -3.78
CA ASP A 714 22.86 30.25 -4.13
C ASP A 714 24.18 29.49 -4.42
N PHE A 715 24.16 28.15 -4.36
CA PHE A 715 25.35 27.29 -4.53
C PHE A 715 25.50 26.68 -5.94
N GLY A 716 24.50 26.85 -6.81
CA GLY A 716 24.50 26.36 -8.20
C GLY A 716 25.12 27.37 -9.17
N PHE A 717 25.92 26.91 -10.13
CA PHE A 717 26.18 27.72 -11.32
C PHE A 717 24.88 27.82 -12.15
N PRO A 718 24.73 28.85 -13.01
CA PRO A 718 23.68 28.84 -14.01
C PRO A 718 23.72 27.49 -14.76
N PHE A 719 22.57 26.81 -14.84
CA PHE A 719 22.36 25.55 -15.56
C PHE A 719 22.75 24.22 -14.86
N GLU A 720 23.19 24.22 -13.59
CA GLU A 720 23.44 22.97 -12.84
C GLU A 720 22.16 22.34 -12.27
N ASP A 721 22.08 21.01 -12.32
CA ASP A 721 21.00 20.23 -11.69
C ASP A 721 21.37 19.71 -10.28
N GLU A 722 20.39 19.18 -9.54
CA GLU A 722 20.61 18.69 -8.17
C GLU A 722 21.65 17.55 -8.08
N TYR A 723 21.81 16.79 -9.17
CA TYR A 723 22.78 15.71 -9.26
C TYR A 723 24.21 16.26 -9.44
N ASP A 724 24.39 17.27 -10.31
CA ASP A 724 25.66 17.99 -10.47
C ASP A 724 26.10 18.67 -9.15
N ILE A 725 25.12 19.26 -8.45
CA ILE A 725 25.33 19.85 -7.12
C ILE A 725 25.79 18.77 -6.13
N LEU A 726 25.13 17.61 -6.10
CA LEU A 726 25.50 16.50 -5.22
C LEU A 726 26.89 15.94 -5.54
N LEU A 727 27.20 15.70 -6.81
CA LEU A 727 28.52 15.23 -7.25
C LEU A 727 29.64 16.20 -6.85
N ARG A 728 29.40 17.50 -6.98
CA ARG A 728 30.34 18.52 -6.51
C ARG A 728 30.51 18.47 -4.99
N LYS A 729 29.41 18.39 -4.23
CA LYS A 729 29.44 18.26 -2.76
C LYS A 729 30.27 17.03 -2.35
N ILE A 730 30.07 15.90 -3.02
CA ILE A 730 30.83 14.65 -2.83
C ILE A 730 32.32 14.86 -3.13
N GLY A 731 32.67 15.44 -4.29
CA GLY A 731 34.06 15.71 -4.66
C GLY A 731 34.79 16.68 -3.71
N MET A 732 34.09 17.69 -3.19
CA MET A 732 34.62 18.58 -2.14
C MET A 732 34.84 17.82 -0.83
N ALA A 733 33.90 16.94 -0.44
CA ALA A 733 33.99 16.15 0.78
C ALA A 733 35.13 15.11 0.72
N GLN A 734 35.39 14.52 -0.44
CA GLN A 734 36.52 13.61 -0.70
C GLN A 734 37.87 14.33 -0.62
N THR A 735 37.96 15.55 -1.20
CA THR A 735 39.20 16.35 -1.20
C THR A 735 39.44 17.14 0.08
N GLY A 736 38.47 17.13 1.02
CA GLY A 736 38.54 17.87 2.29
C GLY A 736 38.44 19.39 2.14
N LYS A 737 37.97 19.88 0.98
CA LYS A 737 37.78 21.31 0.73
C LYS A 737 36.49 21.79 1.39
N GLN A 738 36.58 22.88 2.17
CA GLN A 738 35.42 23.55 2.75
C GLN A 738 35.03 24.78 1.91
N ILE A 739 33.76 25.17 2.02
CA ILE A 739 33.26 26.39 1.40
C ILE A 739 33.88 27.62 2.09
N PRO A 740 34.39 28.64 1.36
CA PRO A 740 34.87 29.87 1.95
C PRO A 740 33.75 30.57 2.74
N LYS A 741 33.99 30.90 4.02
CA LYS A 741 33.06 31.76 4.77
C LYS A 741 33.04 33.14 4.11
N GLN A 742 31.87 33.62 3.67
CA GLN A 742 31.71 35.02 3.26
C GLN A 742 32.00 35.92 4.47
N GLU A 743 33.01 36.79 4.36
CA GLU A 743 33.21 37.87 5.33
C GLU A 743 32.05 38.87 5.21
N ALA A 744 31.43 39.21 6.34
CA ALA A 744 30.36 40.20 6.39
C ALA A 744 30.85 41.56 5.87
N PRO A 745 30.00 42.38 5.21
CA PRO A 745 30.42 43.66 4.69
C PRO A 745 30.82 44.60 5.84
N ALA A 746 32.06 45.05 5.84
CA ALA A 746 32.55 46.04 6.80
C ALA A 746 31.82 47.38 6.59
N ASP A 747 31.11 47.83 7.62
CA ASP A 747 30.46 49.14 7.69
C ASP A 747 31.49 50.27 7.51
N LYS A 748 31.35 51.02 6.41
CA LYS A 748 32.10 52.25 6.17
C LYS A 748 31.51 53.39 7.02
N LYS A 749 32.15 53.73 8.14
CA LYS A 749 32.10 55.10 8.72
C LYS A 749 33.42 55.53 9.38
N GLY A 750 34.10 56.48 8.73
CA GLY A 750 34.48 57.75 9.35
C GLY A 750 35.75 57.88 10.22
N LYS A 751 36.88 58.17 9.55
CA LYS A 751 37.86 59.26 9.78
C LYS A 751 38.62 59.43 11.13
N LYS A 752 39.96 59.53 10.93
CA LYS A 752 41.01 60.43 11.48
C LYS A 752 41.87 59.95 12.66
N GLY A 753 43.21 59.99 12.45
CA GLY A 753 44.18 60.36 13.50
C GLY A 753 45.56 59.67 13.49
N SER A 754 46.53 60.26 12.79
CA SER A 754 47.98 60.39 13.08
C SER A 754 48.89 59.21 13.52
N GLU A 755 50.00 59.11 12.76
CA GLU A 755 51.43 58.98 13.17
C GLU A 755 52.11 57.63 13.47
N LYS A 756 53.05 57.28 12.56
CA LYS A 756 54.40 56.67 12.68
C LYS A 756 54.68 55.66 13.83
N SER A 757 55.11 54.43 13.47
CA SER A 757 56.55 54.03 13.43
C SER A 757 56.81 52.50 13.42
N SER A 758 57.79 52.12 12.59
CA SER A 758 58.83 51.07 12.74
C SER A 758 58.51 49.56 12.88
N GLY A 759 59.10 48.79 11.94
CA GLY A 759 59.74 47.47 12.15
C GLY A 759 58.78 46.27 12.19
N LYS A 760 59.08 45.07 11.68
CA LYS A 760 60.28 44.45 11.11
C LYS A 760 59.79 43.19 10.35
N SER A 761 60.57 42.79 9.37
CA SER A 761 60.65 41.46 8.73
C SER A 761 60.35 40.25 9.62
N SER A 762 59.69 39.22 9.08
CA SER A 762 60.19 37.83 9.11
C SER A 762 59.32 36.84 8.31
N GLU A 763 59.94 36.29 7.27
CA GLU A 763 59.95 34.87 6.92
C GLU A 763 58.63 34.10 6.70
N LEU A 764 58.41 33.75 5.42
CA LEU A 764 57.70 32.53 5.04
C LEU A 764 58.37 31.32 5.71
N LYS A 765 57.63 30.59 6.54
CA LYS A 765 57.92 29.19 6.85
C LYS A 765 56.82 28.31 6.29
N SER A 766 57.22 27.50 5.33
CA SER A 766 56.54 26.31 4.83
C SER A 766 56.13 25.39 5.97
N GLY A 767 54.83 25.21 6.19
CA GLY A 767 54.28 24.13 7.00
C GLY A 767 53.67 23.07 6.09
N LYS A 768 54.41 21.97 5.87
CA LYS A 768 53.84 20.71 5.35
C LYS A 768 52.72 20.26 6.29
N GLN A 769 51.46 20.40 5.90
CA GLN A 769 50.37 19.67 6.54
C GLN A 769 50.35 18.24 5.98
N LYS A 770 50.66 17.28 6.87
CA LYS A 770 50.52 15.84 6.62
C LYS A 770 49.08 15.51 6.21
N LYS A 771 48.91 14.80 5.10
CA LYS A 771 47.72 13.97 4.84
C LYS A 771 47.48 13.11 6.08
N LYS A 772 46.32 13.26 6.72
CA LYS A 772 45.79 12.27 7.65
C LYS A 772 45.14 11.20 6.78
N ASP A 773 45.64 9.98 6.85
CA ASP A 773 45.06 8.80 6.22
C ASP A 773 43.62 8.59 6.73
N ALA A 774 42.74 8.19 5.82
CA ALA A 774 41.34 7.93 6.07
C ALA A 774 41.16 6.50 6.62
N ASP A 775 41.14 6.35 7.94
CA ASP A 775 40.95 5.05 8.64
C ASP A 775 39.49 4.55 8.63
N GLY A 776 38.64 5.01 7.71
CA GLY A 776 37.22 4.60 7.60
C GLY A 776 36.94 3.74 6.36
N PRO A 777 35.93 2.85 6.37
CA PRO A 777 35.61 1.98 5.23
C PRO A 777 35.07 2.75 4.00
N THR A 778 34.74 4.03 4.14
CA THR A 778 34.24 4.89 3.06
C THR A 778 35.15 6.10 2.84
N LEU A 779 35.25 6.56 1.58
CA LEU A 779 36.09 7.71 1.19
C LEU A 779 35.72 9.01 1.92
N ILE A 780 34.50 9.09 2.44
CA ILE A 780 33.92 10.27 3.11
C ILE A 780 33.66 9.99 4.61
N ASN A 781 34.14 8.86 5.15
CA ASN A 781 34.01 8.46 6.56
C ASN A 781 32.54 8.41 7.05
N ILE A 782 31.64 8.00 6.17
CA ILE A 782 30.22 7.72 6.42
C ILE A 782 30.08 6.23 6.79
N PRO A 783 29.29 5.85 7.82
CA PRO A 783 29.09 4.45 8.19
C PRO A 783 28.54 3.59 7.05
N MET A 784 29.09 2.38 6.89
CA MET A 784 28.71 1.44 5.82
C MET A 784 27.28 0.94 5.95
N GLU A 785 26.76 0.84 7.18
CA GLU A 785 25.41 0.38 7.48
C GLU A 785 24.34 1.28 6.84
N LEU A 786 24.63 2.58 6.69
CA LEU A 786 23.73 3.52 6.02
C LEU A 786 23.60 3.18 4.54
N PHE A 787 24.69 2.91 3.82
CA PHE A 787 24.62 2.52 2.40
C PHE A 787 23.91 1.18 2.21
N VAL A 788 24.13 0.21 3.10
CA VAL A 788 23.44 -1.08 3.06
C VAL A 788 21.93 -0.91 3.29
N SER A 789 21.53 -0.09 4.26
CA SER A 789 20.12 0.20 4.53
C SER A 789 19.47 0.99 3.37
N LEU A 790 20.22 1.87 2.70
CA LEU A 790 19.76 2.63 1.54
C LEU A 790 19.43 1.71 0.35
N LEU A 791 20.27 0.71 0.10
CA LEU A 791 20.16 -0.19 -1.06
C LEU A 791 19.23 -1.39 -0.82
N LYS A 792 18.92 -1.74 0.44
CA LYS A 792 18.11 -2.92 0.79
C LYS A 792 16.72 -2.91 0.14
N ASP A 793 16.06 -1.76 0.09
CA ASP A 793 14.73 -1.62 -0.54
C ASP A 793 14.82 -1.77 -2.07
N LYS A 794 15.82 -1.12 -2.70
CA LYS A 794 16.07 -1.23 -4.15
C LYS A 794 16.37 -2.69 -4.56
N PHE A 795 17.24 -3.39 -3.83
CA PHE A 795 17.57 -4.78 -4.11
C PHE A 795 16.40 -5.75 -3.94
N SER A 796 15.42 -5.42 -3.09
CA SER A 796 14.23 -6.26 -2.92
C SER A 796 13.29 -6.28 -4.15
N ARG A 797 13.47 -5.34 -5.10
CA ARG A 797 12.61 -5.19 -6.29
C ARG A 797 13.17 -5.87 -7.54
N PHE A 798 14.42 -6.33 -7.50
CA PHE A 798 15.04 -7.00 -8.65
C PHE A 798 14.87 -8.51 -8.54
N GLU A 799 14.36 -9.14 -9.60
CA GLU A 799 14.36 -10.60 -9.74
C GLU A 799 15.68 -11.10 -10.34
N LEU A 800 16.24 -10.44 -11.35
CA LEU A 800 17.53 -10.79 -11.98
C LEU A 800 18.29 -9.51 -12.32
N ALA A 801 19.55 -9.36 -11.91
CA ALA A 801 20.36 -8.17 -12.21
C ALA A 801 21.87 -8.42 -12.19
N CYS A 802 22.60 -7.76 -13.09
CA CYS A 802 24.04 -7.57 -13.03
C CYS A 802 24.33 -6.19 -12.41
N LEU A 803 25.01 -6.15 -11.26
CA LEU A 803 25.29 -4.93 -10.51
C LEU A 803 26.77 -4.56 -10.66
N VAL A 804 27.03 -3.35 -11.13
CA VAL A 804 28.38 -2.79 -11.23
C VAL A 804 28.64 -1.88 -10.05
N PHE A 805 29.70 -2.19 -9.31
CA PHE A 805 30.13 -1.40 -8.15
C PHE A 805 31.43 -0.67 -8.48
N ASN A 806 31.48 0.64 -8.22
CA ASN A 806 32.66 1.49 -8.49
C ASN A 806 33.02 2.29 -7.23
N SER A 807 34.29 2.69 -7.08
CA SER A 807 34.93 3.10 -5.81
C SER A 807 34.48 4.46 -5.24
N LEU A 808 33.42 5.09 -5.76
CA LEU A 808 33.01 6.47 -5.43
C LEU A 808 32.75 6.74 -3.93
N PHE A 809 32.23 5.74 -3.21
CA PHE A 809 31.87 5.89 -1.80
C PHE A 809 32.72 5.01 -0.87
N ILE A 810 33.31 3.90 -1.33
CA ILE A 810 33.83 2.83 -0.48
C ILE A 810 35.27 2.49 -0.83
N TYR A 811 36.12 2.27 0.19
CA TYR A 811 37.40 1.60 0.02
C TYR A 811 37.15 0.10 -0.13
N VAL A 812 37.42 -0.45 -1.31
CA VAL A 812 37.53 -1.91 -1.47
C VAL A 812 39.02 -2.23 -1.52
N TYR A 813 39.57 -2.68 -0.40
CA TYR A 813 40.88 -3.36 -0.37
C TYR A 813 40.69 -4.83 -0.65
#